data_AF-A0A9X1VWB6-F1
#
_entry.id   AF-A0A9X1VWB6-F1
#
_cell.length_a   1.000
_cell.length_b   1.000
_cell.length_c   1.000
_cell.angle_alpha   90.00
_cell.angle_beta   90.00
_cell.angle_gamma   90.00
#
_symmetry.space_group_name_H-M   'P 1'
#
loop_
_entity.id
_entity.type
_entity.pdbx_description
1 polymer ?
#
loop_
_entity_poly.entity_id
_entity_poly.type
_entity_poly.pdbx_seq_one_letter_code
_entity_poly.pdbx_strand_id
1 'polypeptide(L)'
;MNFQRTRAHLAGLIGLTGLLLSACGGGDSLLASNPNPNPGTPAVALQPLSGGTQYVGTAGFGDTVSIALDQPAAGQLTLRFVDSRFGLAGALSARYSTQPDGSLLATNFSAVAGSGVPAALSAALTGLSLRFQVEGGLLSGSLAQVPNLKAADGSLLQGHVAASNQGVADIAKLAGVYSFFKQATAYSARGVAQGTADSAYGQLKVQADGKLRLCLGQAYGDSCSGGQSGQIAAEADQKQFPGAFALTLDGQRIGRLMVGAQSSAATLFVDEYTSASDGSFRTGAWVLQSAAVPLAANALDGEWLCAQPELDAKGLATGRTQRNFVSIAGSLLQTDTIDTDVALTPNAAFSIGATPTLATGVNGLVTGQWSDSRALARVFLPVGKSTAYYAGTSGSARFSGQCRLLPAQTPITTYASAPSNGTGTLTITLGDARPTQPAIGYDQIFYKLARYNNTANASTQWKKEFDDYCEATGLTDGAKGASVIAGTSLLTSTSSFTCSTKTFDITALKSAVVGPKGVLYLTDGHHTFTSFWEAPNGGGAGVKIPVVMKGNFMDQNNASFWRGMRARKTAWLKTPDGRAITPADLPAQLGLSNGLKDDAYRSLLYFTRGIGYDQPATGTEFLEFYWAEWLQASPQNFKLSAYTLTDAASYLQAIQAASNLMLETPDATVIGSSGLNAVQMGKRTSFDNTTYTDLNTPVSATKPGKLAYALSWRAALAAK
;
A
#
# COMPACT_ATOMS: atom_id res chain seq x y z
N MET A 1 36.14 -26.70 -38.91
CA MET A 1 36.44 -27.04 -40.31
C MET A 1 35.30 -27.91 -40.84
N ASN A 2 34.70 -27.48 -41.95
CA ASN A 2 33.66 -28.20 -42.69
C ASN A 2 34.16 -29.57 -43.16
N PHE A 3 33.26 -30.56 -43.27
CA PHE A 3 32.83 -31.21 -44.52
C PHE A 3 31.94 -32.43 -44.18
N GLN A 4 30.66 -32.36 -44.54
CA GLN A 4 29.97 -33.19 -45.56
C GLN A 4 29.82 -34.68 -45.21
N ARG A 5 28.61 -35.14 -44.86
CA ARG A 5 27.53 -35.62 -45.75
C ARG A 5 27.95 -36.77 -46.69
N THR A 6 27.33 -37.93 -46.51
CA THR A 6 26.51 -38.57 -47.56
C THR A 6 25.63 -39.67 -46.98
N ARG A 7 24.36 -39.68 -47.42
CA ARG A 7 23.36 -40.73 -47.20
C ARG A 7 23.41 -41.73 -48.35
N ALA A 8 23.09 -42.99 -48.08
CA ALA A 8 22.54 -43.90 -49.07
C ALA A 8 21.39 -44.72 -48.46
N HIS A 9 20.22 -44.52 -49.07
CA HIS A 9 18.98 -45.31 -49.09
C HIS A 9 19.27 -46.75 -49.59
N LEU A 10 18.46 -47.81 -49.45
CA LEU A 10 17.15 -48.15 -48.86
C LEU A 10 16.96 -49.65 -49.23
N ALA A 11 16.18 -50.41 -48.43
CA ALA A 11 15.15 -51.38 -48.88
C ALA A 11 15.23 -52.82 -48.32
N GLY A 12 14.06 -53.26 -47.83
CA GLY A 12 13.57 -54.64 -47.83
C GLY A 12 13.81 -55.45 -46.55
N LEU A 13 12.92 -56.29 -46.02
CA LEU A 13 11.45 -56.46 -46.00
C LEU A 13 11.22 -57.64 -45.01
N ILE A 14 10.10 -57.63 -44.27
CA ILE A 14 9.38 -58.79 -43.68
C ILE A 14 9.96 -59.47 -42.42
N GLY A 15 9.09 -59.64 -41.40
CA GLY A 15 9.16 -60.81 -40.50
C GLY A 15 8.57 -60.61 -39.10
N LEU A 16 7.33 -61.09 -38.90
CA LEU A 16 6.58 -61.12 -37.64
C LEU A 16 7.29 -61.81 -36.47
N THR A 17 7.07 -61.33 -35.23
CA THR A 17 6.38 -62.06 -34.13
C THR A 17 6.38 -61.22 -32.84
N GLY A 18 5.25 -61.22 -32.13
CA GLY A 18 5.03 -60.41 -30.94
C GLY A 18 5.51 -61.08 -29.65
N LEU A 19 5.70 -60.25 -28.62
CA LEU A 19 5.47 -60.56 -27.20
C LEU A 19 5.55 -59.26 -26.40
N LEU A 20 4.55 -59.07 -25.54
CA LEU A 20 4.32 -57.92 -24.68
C LEU A 20 5.41 -57.79 -23.60
N LEU A 21 6.03 -56.62 -23.48
CA LEU A 21 6.57 -56.12 -22.21
C LEU A 21 6.47 -54.59 -22.14
N SER A 22 5.85 -54.12 -21.07
CA SER A 22 5.66 -52.73 -20.67
C SER A 22 6.98 -52.07 -20.25
N ALA A 23 7.28 -50.86 -20.78
CA ALA A 23 7.70 -49.67 -20.02
C ALA A 23 8.22 -48.55 -20.96
N CYS A 24 7.86 -47.31 -20.61
CA CYS A 24 8.54 -46.03 -20.89
C CYS A 24 8.70 -45.51 -22.33
N GLY A 25 8.15 -44.31 -22.56
CA GLY A 25 8.88 -43.23 -23.26
C GLY A 25 8.25 -42.64 -24.52
N GLY A 26 8.15 -41.31 -24.54
CA GLY A 26 7.94 -40.46 -25.73
C GLY A 26 6.47 -40.22 -26.05
N GLY A 27 5.93 -39.00 -26.03
CA GLY A 27 6.53 -37.75 -26.48
C GLY A 27 6.04 -37.49 -27.89
N ASP A 28 4.88 -36.85 -28.01
CA ASP A 28 4.46 -36.24 -29.26
C ASP A 28 3.85 -34.86 -29.03
N SER A 29 4.53 -33.92 -29.66
CA SER A 29 4.19 -32.54 -29.94
C SER A 29 2.74 -32.37 -30.39
N LEU A 30 1.92 -31.73 -29.56
CA LEU A 30 0.68 -31.10 -30.03
C LEU A 30 0.97 -29.64 -30.38
N LEU A 31 1.58 -29.45 -31.56
CA LEU A 31 1.35 -28.25 -32.35
C LEU A 31 -0.12 -28.29 -32.78
N ALA A 32 -0.98 -27.59 -32.06
CA ALA A 32 -2.36 -27.38 -32.50
C ALA A 32 -2.32 -26.50 -33.76
N SER A 33 -2.43 -27.16 -34.92
CA SER A 33 -2.71 -26.52 -36.18
C SER A 33 -4.11 -25.87 -36.13
N ASN A 34 -4.15 -24.65 -36.64
CA ASN A 34 -5.31 -23.79 -36.80
C ASN A 34 -6.46 -24.53 -37.52
N PRO A 35 -7.67 -24.70 -36.94
CA PRO A 35 -8.80 -25.16 -37.73
C PRO A 35 -9.39 -23.95 -38.45
N ASN A 36 -9.23 -23.93 -39.77
CA ASN A 36 -10.10 -23.16 -40.65
C ASN A 36 -11.56 -23.55 -40.33
N PRO A 37 -12.51 -22.62 -40.15
CA PRO A 37 -13.84 -22.97 -39.68
C PRO A 37 -14.58 -23.77 -40.75
N ASN A 38 -14.89 -25.03 -40.42
CA ASN A 38 -15.84 -25.84 -41.16
C ASN A 38 -17.22 -25.18 -41.03
N PRO A 39 -17.93 -24.85 -42.13
CA PRO A 39 -19.25 -24.22 -42.05
C PRO A 39 -20.27 -25.28 -41.61
N GLY A 40 -20.42 -25.48 -40.29
CA GLY A 40 -21.33 -26.48 -39.74
C GLY A 40 -21.29 -26.67 -38.23
N THR A 41 -20.32 -26.10 -37.51
CA THR A 41 -20.32 -26.12 -36.04
C THR A 41 -21.33 -25.10 -35.50
N PRO A 42 -22.27 -25.49 -34.62
CA PRO A 42 -23.18 -24.55 -33.97
C PRO A 42 -22.41 -23.47 -33.22
N ALA A 43 -22.88 -22.22 -33.26
CA ALA A 43 -22.32 -21.15 -32.46
C ALA A 43 -22.38 -21.50 -30.97
N VAL A 44 -21.28 -21.29 -30.24
CA VAL A 44 -21.23 -21.53 -28.80
C VAL A 44 -22.19 -20.58 -28.09
N ALA A 45 -23.14 -21.13 -27.33
CA ALA A 45 -24.12 -20.33 -26.57
C ALA A 45 -23.47 -19.70 -25.34
N LEU A 46 -23.60 -18.38 -25.17
CA LEU A 46 -23.07 -17.65 -24.02
C LEU A 46 -23.83 -17.99 -22.72
N GLN A 47 -23.09 -18.14 -21.63
CA GLN A 47 -23.65 -18.38 -20.29
C GLN A 47 -23.19 -17.28 -19.30
N PRO A 48 -23.67 -16.04 -19.47
CA PRO A 48 -23.23 -14.93 -18.64
C PRO A 48 -23.72 -15.04 -17.20
N LEU A 49 -22.97 -14.42 -16.28
CA LEU A 49 -23.45 -14.13 -14.94
C LEU A 49 -24.63 -13.14 -15.03
N SER A 50 -25.64 -13.33 -14.17
CA SER A 50 -26.88 -12.54 -14.15
C SER A 50 -27.00 -11.63 -12.92
N GLY A 51 -25.89 -11.40 -12.21
CA GLY A 51 -25.84 -10.74 -10.90
C GLY A 51 -25.49 -11.70 -9.77
N GLY A 52 -25.66 -11.24 -8.53
CA GLY A 52 -25.38 -12.02 -7.32
C GLY A 52 -23.98 -11.78 -6.74
N THR A 53 -23.46 -12.77 -6.01
CA THR A 53 -22.23 -12.60 -5.23
C THR A 53 -20.97 -13.12 -5.91
N GLN A 54 -21.09 -13.78 -7.06
CA GLN A 54 -19.94 -14.27 -7.84
C GLN A 54 -19.50 -13.24 -8.87
N TYR A 55 -18.22 -12.91 -8.84
CA TYR A 55 -17.55 -12.01 -9.78
C TYR A 55 -16.49 -12.79 -10.55
N VAL A 56 -16.36 -12.53 -11.85
CA VAL A 56 -15.31 -13.09 -12.71
C VAL A 56 -14.62 -11.95 -13.46
N GLY A 57 -13.30 -12.03 -13.58
CA GLY A 57 -12.52 -10.93 -14.12
C GLY A 57 -11.03 -11.20 -14.16
N THR A 58 -10.25 -10.13 -14.19
CA THR A 58 -8.80 -10.16 -14.42
C THR A 58 -8.04 -9.64 -13.21
N ALA A 59 -6.88 -10.23 -12.94
CA ALA A 59 -5.81 -9.59 -12.18
C ALA A 59 -4.86 -8.86 -13.16
N GLY A 60 -4.27 -7.74 -12.75
CA GLY A 60 -3.46 -6.86 -13.60
C GLY A 60 -2.18 -7.48 -14.15
N PHE A 61 -1.77 -8.65 -13.66
CA PHE A 61 -0.68 -9.47 -14.19
C PHE A 61 -1.16 -10.53 -15.23
N GLY A 62 -2.44 -10.52 -15.57
CA GLY A 62 -3.04 -11.29 -16.67
C GLY A 62 -3.58 -12.67 -16.34
N ASP A 63 -3.83 -12.94 -15.05
CA ASP A 63 -4.59 -14.11 -14.66
C ASP A 63 -6.10 -13.80 -14.65
N THR A 64 -6.91 -14.83 -14.93
CA THR A 64 -8.35 -14.76 -14.67
C THR A 64 -8.66 -15.23 -13.27
N VAL A 65 -9.47 -14.44 -12.58
CA VAL A 65 -9.88 -14.67 -11.20
C VAL A 65 -11.40 -14.76 -11.09
N SER A 66 -11.85 -15.57 -10.13
CA SER A 66 -13.23 -15.54 -9.65
C SER A 66 -13.24 -15.20 -8.15
N ILE A 67 -14.13 -14.31 -7.76
CA ILE A 67 -14.31 -13.85 -6.38
C ILE A 67 -15.78 -14.04 -6.02
N ALA A 68 -16.06 -14.88 -5.04
CA ALA A 68 -17.40 -15.02 -4.46
C ALA A 68 -17.44 -14.27 -3.12
N LEU A 69 -18.30 -13.26 -3.01
CA LEU A 69 -18.54 -12.53 -1.76
C LEU A 69 -19.58 -13.24 -0.89
N ASP A 70 -19.52 -13.01 0.41
CA ASP A 70 -20.36 -13.66 1.43
C ASP A 70 -20.37 -15.19 1.32
N GLN A 71 -19.23 -15.77 0.95
CA GLN A 71 -19.01 -17.20 0.79
C GLN A 71 -17.66 -17.61 1.39
N PRO A 72 -17.61 -18.66 2.25
CA PRO A 72 -18.70 -19.59 2.60
C PRO A 72 -19.69 -19.05 3.64
N ALA A 73 -19.48 -17.85 4.17
CA ALA A 73 -20.38 -17.18 5.11
C ALA A 73 -20.34 -15.66 4.92
N ALA A 74 -21.33 -14.97 5.47
CA ALA A 74 -21.38 -13.51 5.44
C ALA A 74 -20.09 -12.87 5.99
N GLY A 75 -19.58 -11.85 5.28
CA GLY A 75 -18.31 -11.20 5.61
C GLY A 75 -17.05 -12.02 5.27
N GLN A 76 -17.20 -13.11 4.52
CA GLN A 76 -16.08 -13.87 3.93
C GLN A 76 -16.12 -13.80 2.41
N LEU A 77 -14.97 -13.94 1.78
CA LEU A 77 -14.86 -14.14 0.34
C LEU A 77 -14.09 -15.41 0.01
N THR A 78 -14.39 -15.95 -1.17
CA THR A 78 -13.62 -17.02 -1.81
C THR A 78 -12.98 -16.49 -3.08
N LEU A 79 -11.65 -16.47 -3.15
CA LEU A 79 -10.84 -16.11 -4.32
C LEU A 79 -10.35 -17.38 -5.02
N ARG A 80 -10.51 -17.46 -6.34
CA ARG A 80 -10.00 -18.54 -7.20
C ARG A 80 -9.17 -17.95 -8.33
N PHE A 81 -7.99 -18.52 -8.56
CA PHE A 81 -7.22 -18.32 -9.79
C PHE A 81 -7.71 -19.33 -10.81
N VAL A 82 -8.61 -18.90 -11.69
CA VAL A 82 -9.33 -19.78 -12.64
C VAL A 82 -8.40 -20.24 -13.76
N ASP A 83 -7.52 -19.34 -14.20
CA ASP A 83 -6.51 -19.60 -15.22
C ASP A 83 -5.32 -18.69 -14.94
N SER A 84 -4.19 -19.30 -14.62
CA SER A 84 -3.03 -18.63 -14.04
C SER A 84 -1.75 -18.97 -14.79
N ARG A 85 -0.95 -17.95 -15.06
CA ARG A 85 0.36 -18.09 -15.72
C ARG A 85 1.49 -18.31 -14.73
N PHE A 86 1.19 -18.26 -13.44
CA PHE A 86 2.19 -18.22 -12.37
C PHE A 86 2.11 -19.40 -11.41
N GLY A 87 1.44 -20.49 -11.81
CA GLY A 87 1.32 -21.72 -11.02
C GLY A 87 0.32 -21.62 -9.85
N LEU A 88 -0.44 -20.54 -9.78
CA LEU A 88 -1.54 -20.36 -8.83
C LEU A 88 -2.73 -21.24 -9.23
N ALA A 89 -3.36 -21.91 -8.27
CA ALA A 89 -4.52 -22.75 -8.48
C ALA A 89 -5.35 -22.93 -7.20
N GLY A 90 -6.55 -23.45 -7.35
CA GLY A 90 -7.48 -23.73 -6.24
C GLY A 90 -8.22 -22.51 -5.71
N ALA A 91 -8.83 -22.68 -4.53
CA ALA A 91 -9.65 -21.67 -3.88
C ALA A 91 -9.08 -21.26 -2.52
N LEU A 92 -9.11 -19.96 -2.25
CA LEU A 92 -8.65 -19.35 -1.02
C LEU A 92 -9.82 -18.63 -0.36
N SER A 93 -9.93 -18.71 0.97
CA SER A 93 -10.94 -18.00 1.74
C SER A 93 -10.32 -16.97 2.68
N ALA A 94 -10.99 -15.83 2.84
CA ALA A 94 -10.60 -14.81 3.82
C ALA A 94 -11.83 -14.07 4.34
N ARG A 95 -11.75 -13.56 5.57
CA ARG A 95 -12.70 -12.53 6.05
C ARG A 95 -12.34 -11.19 5.45
N TYR A 96 -13.34 -10.37 5.14
CA TYR A 96 -13.13 -8.97 4.79
C TYR A 96 -13.86 -8.02 5.73
N SER A 97 -13.33 -6.81 5.84
CA SER A 97 -13.92 -5.76 6.68
C SER A 97 -13.84 -4.40 6.00
N THR A 98 -14.84 -3.56 6.27
CA THR A 98 -14.85 -2.17 5.82
C THR A 98 -13.75 -1.38 6.52
N GLN A 99 -13.01 -0.63 5.74
CA GLN A 99 -11.90 0.20 6.16
C GLN A 99 -12.37 1.64 6.34
N PRO A 100 -11.65 2.49 7.11
CA PRO A 100 -12.04 3.89 7.32
C PRO A 100 -12.17 4.70 6.02
N ASP A 101 -11.45 4.31 4.98
CA ASP A 101 -11.53 4.93 3.66
C ASP A 101 -12.78 4.51 2.86
N GLY A 102 -13.55 3.53 3.33
CA GLY A 102 -14.73 2.96 2.66
C GLY A 102 -14.45 1.74 1.77
N SER A 103 -13.18 1.34 1.61
CA SER A 103 -12.84 0.09 0.91
C SER A 103 -13.08 -1.15 1.79
N LEU A 104 -13.20 -2.32 1.16
CA LEU A 104 -13.19 -3.61 1.83
C LEU A 104 -11.76 -4.18 1.78
N LEU A 105 -11.28 -4.75 2.88
CA LEU A 105 -9.97 -5.39 2.96
C LEU A 105 -10.11 -6.84 3.41
N ALA A 106 -9.62 -7.76 2.59
CA ALA A 106 -9.41 -9.16 2.92
C ALA A 106 -7.93 -9.46 3.12
N THR A 107 -7.61 -10.11 4.24
CA THR A 107 -6.26 -10.56 4.63
C THR A 107 -6.39 -11.92 5.33
N ASN A 108 -5.25 -12.52 5.72
CA ASN A 108 -5.21 -13.81 6.41
C ASN A 108 -5.92 -14.92 5.61
N PHE A 109 -5.58 -15.00 4.32
CA PHE A 109 -6.14 -16.03 3.44
C PHE A 109 -5.76 -17.42 3.92
N SER A 110 -6.68 -18.35 3.76
CA SER A 110 -6.48 -19.78 4.00
C SER A 110 -6.86 -20.59 2.77
N ALA A 111 -6.19 -21.73 2.58
CA ALA A 111 -6.55 -22.66 1.52
C ALA A 111 -7.91 -23.31 1.83
N VAL A 112 -8.80 -23.34 0.83
CA VAL A 112 -10.03 -24.12 0.92
C VAL A 112 -9.69 -25.58 0.67
N ALA A 113 -9.99 -26.44 1.64
CA ALA A 113 -9.69 -27.87 1.58
C ALA A 113 -10.27 -28.53 0.31
N GLY A 114 -9.51 -29.44 -0.30
CA GLY A 114 -9.93 -30.18 -1.50
C GLY A 114 -10.04 -29.36 -2.78
N SER A 115 -9.69 -28.06 -2.77
CA SER A 115 -9.80 -27.21 -3.96
C SER A 115 -8.57 -27.24 -4.89
N GLY A 116 -7.52 -27.99 -4.53
CA GLY A 116 -6.30 -28.12 -5.34
C GLY A 116 -5.31 -26.97 -5.17
N VAL A 117 -5.30 -26.28 -4.02
CA VAL A 117 -4.30 -25.23 -3.71
C VAL A 117 -2.90 -25.85 -3.62
N PRO A 118 -1.91 -25.37 -4.41
CA PRO A 118 -0.54 -25.86 -4.31
C PRO A 118 0.06 -25.63 -2.92
N ALA A 119 0.86 -26.58 -2.42
CA ALA A 119 1.51 -26.46 -1.11
C ALA A 119 2.35 -25.18 -0.95
N ALA A 120 3.05 -24.79 -2.03
CA ALA A 120 3.82 -23.55 -2.07
C ALA A 120 2.95 -22.30 -1.98
N LEU A 121 1.72 -22.31 -2.53
CA LEU A 121 0.75 -21.22 -2.36
C LEU A 121 0.29 -21.18 -0.89
N SER A 122 -0.10 -22.32 -0.33
CA SER A 122 -0.56 -22.43 1.07
C SER A 122 0.46 -21.88 2.07
N ALA A 123 1.77 -22.09 1.83
CA ALA A 123 2.83 -21.61 2.70
C ALA A 123 3.05 -20.08 2.64
N ALA A 124 2.55 -19.40 1.60
CA ALA A 124 2.79 -17.98 1.35
C ALA A 124 1.54 -17.09 1.52
N LEU A 125 0.42 -17.64 2.02
CA LEU A 125 -0.86 -16.92 2.10
C LEU A 125 -0.88 -15.78 3.13
N THR A 126 0.02 -15.76 4.11
CA THR A 126 0.03 -14.77 5.19
C THR A 126 0.26 -13.35 4.68
N GLY A 127 1.02 -13.18 3.60
CA GLY A 127 1.24 -11.88 2.97
C GLY A 127 0.10 -11.42 2.07
N LEU A 128 -0.66 -12.37 1.48
CA LEU A 128 -1.67 -12.09 0.46
C LEU A 128 -2.77 -11.16 1.00
N SER A 129 -3.07 -10.12 0.23
CA SER A 129 -4.15 -9.19 0.56
C SER A 129 -4.93 -8.75 -0.68
N LEU A 130 -6.24 -8.61 -0.51
CA LEU A 130 -7.14 -8.05 -1.53
C LEU A 130 -7.89 -6.88 -0.90
N ARG A 131 -7.64 -5.67 -1.40
CA ARG A 131 -8.41 -4.47 -1.05
C ARG A 131 -9.30 -4.10 -2.24
N PHE A 132 -10.60 -3.92 -2.04
CA PHE A 132 -11.54 -3.74 -3.15
C PHE A 132 -12.75 -2.89 -2.78
N GLN A 133 -13.51 -2.52 -3.80
CA GLN A 133 -14.84 -1.93 -3.70
C GLN A 133 -15.78 -2.60 -4.71
N VAL A 134 -17.09 -2.40 -4.53
CA VAL A 134 -18.11 -2.84 -5.47
C VAL A 134 -18.99 -1.66 -5.88
N GLU A 135 -19.07 -1.38 -7.18
CA GLU A 135 -19.92 -0.33 -7.76
C GLU A 135 -20.69 -0.92 -8.95
N GLY A 136 -22.03 -0.93 -8.90
CA GLY A 136 -22.86 -1.30 -10.06
C GLY A 136 -22.58 -2.69 -10.64
N GLY A 137 -22.17 -3.67 -9.82
CA GLY A 137 -21.79 -5.02 -10.27
C GLY A 137 -20.34 -5.15 -10.77
N LEU A 138 -19.52 -4.11 -10.61
CA LEU A 138 -18.08 -4.13 -10.81
C LEU A 138 -17.36 -4.21 -9.46
N LEU A 139 -16.55 -5.25 -9.26
CA LEU A 139 -15.55 -5.35 -8.21
C LEU A 139 -14.22 -4.82 -8.74
N SER A 140 -13.71 -3.75 -8.14
CA SER A 140 -12.41 -3.17 -8.47
C SER A 140 -11.51 -3.11 -7.23
N GLY A 141 -10.27 -3.55 -7.35
CA GLY A 141 -9.37 -3.68 -6.20
C GLY A 141 -7.88 -3.74 -6.53
N SER A 142 -7.07 -3.90 -5.50
CA SER A 142 -5.65 -4.24 -5.59
C SER A 142 -5.41 -5.57 -4.90
N LEU A 143 -4.77 -6.50 -5.61
CA LEU A 143 -4.26 -7.76 -5.10
C LEU A 143 -2.75 -7.63 -4.92
N ALA A 144 -2.27 -7.88 -3.71
CA ALA A 144 -0.87 -7.68 -3.34
C ALA A 144 -0.28 -8.93 -2.66
N GLN A 145 1.04 -9.07 -2.72
CA GLN A 145 1.81 -10.16 -2.13
C GLN A 145 1.38 -11.54 -2.64
N VAL A 146 1.06 -11.64 -3.93
CA VAL A 146 0.72 -12.93 -4.57
C VAL A 146 2.02 -13.66 -4.90
N PRO A 147 2.26 -14.90 -4.45
CA PRO A 147 3.52 -15.58 -4.74
C PRO A 147 3.63 -15.98 -6.22
N ASN A 148 4.79 -15.73 -6.84
CA ASN A 148 5.08 -16.21 -8.18
C ASN A 148 5.63 -17.64 -8.13
N LEU A 149 4.73 -18.63 -8.15
CA LEU A 149 5.12 -20.04 -8.02
C LEU A 149 5.86 -20.58 -9.25
N LYS A 150 5.70 -19.93 -10.42
CA LYS A 150 6.42 -20.32 -11.64
C LYS A 150 7.91 -19.98 -11.55
N ALA A 151 8.24 -18.82 -10.96
CA ALA A 151 9.63 -18.42 -10.73
C ALA A 151 10.28 -19.19 -9.58
N ALA A 152 9.52 -19.49 -8.52
CA ALA A 152 9.98 -20.21 -7.34
C ALA A 152 11.25 -19.61 -6.69
N ASP A 153 11.47 -18.31 -6.86
CA ASP A 153 12.61 -17.53 -6.34
C ASP A 153 12.21 -16.58 -5.19
N GLY A 154 10.97 -16.68 -4.72
CA GLY A 154 10.40 -15.79 -3.71
C GLY A 154 9.85 -14.47 -4.27
N SER A 155 9.90 -14.25 -5.59
CA SER A 155 9.27 -13.08 -6.21
C SER A 155 7.75 -13.07 -5.98
N LEU A 156 7.22 -11.85 -5.87
CA LEU A 156 5.82 -11.58 -5.58
C LEU A 156 5.21 -10.77 -6.73
N LEU A 157 3.97 -11.08 -7.05
CA LEU A 157 3.12 -10.37 -8.00
C LEU A 157 2.19 -9.41 -7.25
N GLN A 158 1.79 -8.36 -7.94
CA GLN A 158 0.75 -7.44 -7.52
C GLN A 158 0.06 -6.84 -8.75
N GLY A 159 -1.19 -6.45 -8.60
CA GLY A 159 -1.92 -5.80 -9.68
C GLY A 159 -3.29 -5.32 -9.23
N HIS A 160 -3.93 -4.51 -10.06
CA HIS A 160 -5.34 -4.22 -9.88
C HIS A 160 -6.18 -5.47 -10.17
N VAL A 161 -7.39 -5.53 -9.65
CA VAL A 161 -8.40 -6.54 -9.96
C VAL A 161 -9.60 -5.81 -10.55
N ALA A 162 -10.15 -6.37 -11.60
CA ALA A 162 -11.36 -5.88 -12.25
C ALA A 162 -12.24 -7.08 -12.59
N ALA A 163 -13.38 -7.21 -11.91
CA ALA A 163 -14.27 -8.36 -12.07
C ALA A 163 -15.73 -7.96 -12.03
N SER A 164 -16.59 -8.65 -12.79
CA SER A 164 -18.02 -8.37 -12.80
C SER A 164 -18.85 -9.59 -12.44
N ASN A 165 -20.00 -9.33 -11.82
CA ASN A 165 -21.05 -10.33 -11.58
C ASN A 165 -22.14 -10.32 -12.66
N GLN A 166 -21.97 -9.54 -13.74
CA GLN A 166 -22.91 -9.48 -14.85
C GLN A 166 -22.20 -9.88 -16.14
N GLY A 167 -22.95 -10.01 -17.23
CA GLY A 167 -22.43 -10.26 -18.56
C GLY A 167 -23.50 -10.03 -19.62
N VAL A 168 -23.22 -10.44 -20.85
CA VAL A 168 -24.19 -10.34 -21.97
C VAL A 168 -24.43 -11.70 -22.59
N ALA A 169 -25.67 -11.94 -22.99
CA ALA A 169 -26.08 -13.18 -23.67
C ALA A 169 -25.93 -13.11 -25.19
N ASP A 170 -25.56 -11.95 -25.73
CA ASP A 170 -25.43 -11.71 -27.18
C ASP A 170 -24.28 -10.73 -27.44
N ILE A 171 -23.38 -11.10 -28.36
CA ILE A 171 -22.23 -10.31 -28.76
C ILE A 171 -22.63 -8.96 -29.39
N ALA A 172 -23.80 -8.89 -30.03
CA ALA A 172 -24.30 -7.65 -30.63
C ALA A 172 -24.48 -6.54 -29.59
N LYS A 173 -24.70 -6.90 -28.31
CA LYS A 173 -24.79 -5.94 -27.19
C LYS A 173 -23.45 -5.28 -26.86
N LEU A 174 -22.34 -5.80 -27.37
CA LEU A 174 -21.01 -5.20 -27.21
C LEU A 174 -20.70 -4.17 -28.31
N ALA A 175 -21.54 -4.02 -29.33
CA ALA A 175 -21.28 -3.11 -30.43
C ALA A 175 -21.13 -1.65 -29.95
N GLY A 176 -20.07 -0.97 -30.38
CA GLY A 176 -19.79 0.40 -29.96
C GLY A 176 -18.31 0.75 -30.00
N VAL A 177 -18.00 2.01 -29.71
CA VAL A 177 -16.63 2.51 -29.54
C VAL A 177 -16.26 2.45 -28.06
N TYR A 178 -15.08 1.93 -27.77
CA TYR A 178 -14.53 1.82 -26.42
C TYR A 178 -13.18 2.52 -26.36
N SER A 179 -12.94 3.25 -25.29
CA SER A 179 -11.59 3.62 -24.89
C SER A 179 -11.01 2.48 -24.06
N PHE A 180 -9.75 2.16 -24.31
CA PHE A 180 -9.07 1.09 -23.60
C PHE A 180 -7.78 1.59 -22.96
N PHE A 181 -7.44 0.90 -21.90
CA PHE A 181 -6.15 0.90 -21.26
C PHE A 181 -5.65 -0.55 -21.22
N LYS A 182 -4.38 -0.79 -21.57
CA LYS A 182 -3.73 -2.09 -21.44
C LYS A 182 -2.38 -1.97 -20.77
N GLN A 183 -2.03 -2.98 -20.00
CA GLN A 183 -0.68 -3.18 -19.48
C GLN A 183 -0.31 -4.66 -19.57
N ALA A 184 0.92 -4.96 -19.96
CA ALA A 184 1.47 -6.30 -19.86
C ALA A 184 2.99 -6.29 -19.64
N THR A 185 3.47 -7.40 -19.09
CA THR A 185 4.89 -7.61 -18.76
C THR A 185 5.39 -8.86 -19.46
N ALA A 186 6.63 -8.82 -19.96
CA ALA A 186 7.30 -9.99 -20.52
C ALA A 186 7.99 -10.79 -19.41
N TYR A 187 7.91 -12.12 -19.51
CA TYR A 187 8.48 -13.07 -18.56
C TYR A 187 9.27 -14.14 -19.31
N SER A 188 10.35 -14.63 -18.70
CA SER A 188 11.06 -15.80 -19.19
C SER A 188 10.19 -17.05 -19.09
N ALA A 189 10.64 -18.17 -19.68
CA ALA A 189 9.96 -19.46 -19.55
C ALA A 189 9.79 -19.93 -18.08
N ARG A 190 10.67 -19.44 -17.19
CA ARG A 190 10.58 -19.66 -15.74
C ARG A 190 9.67 -18.67 -15.02
N GLY A 191 9.00 -17.75 -15.71
CA GLY A 191 8.12 -16.77 -15.06
C GLY A 191 8.85 -15.63 -14.35
N VAL A 192 10.12 -15.37 -14.70
CA VAL A 192 10.88 -14.22 -14.16
C VAL A 192 10.71 -13.02 -15.08
N ALA A 193 10.30 -11.86 -14.54
CA ALA A 193 10.07 -10.65 -15.31
C ALA A 193 11.33 -10.22 -16.11
N GLN A 194 11.15 -9.85 -17.37
CA GLN A 194 12.21 -9.47 -18.32
C GLN A 194 12.24 -7.95 -18.57
N GLY A 195 11.94 -7.16 -17.53
CA GLY A 195 11.92 -5.69 -17.60
C GLY A 195 10.70 -5.09 -16.92
N THR A 196 10.50 -3.79 -17.17
CA THR A 196 9.34 -3.05 -16.67
C THR A 196 8.09 -3.40 -17.48
N ALA A 197 6.92 -3.12 -16.91
CA ALA A 197 5.67 -3.31 -17.63
C ALA A 197 5.61 -2.36 -18.84
N ASP A 198 4.92 -2.79 -19.89
CA ASP A 198 4.57 -1.94 -21.02
C ASP A 198 3.08 -1.61 -20.96
N SER A 199 2.72 -0.38 -21.30
CA SER A 199 1.35 0.11 -21.25
C SER A 199 0.99 0.88 -22.52
N ALA A 200 -0.27 0.74 -22.93
CA ALA A 200 -0.82 1.44 -24.08
C ALA A 200 -2.30 1.75 -23.84
N TYR A 201 -2.81 2.70 -24.62
CA TYR A 201 -4.18 3.16 -24.54
C TYR A 201 -4.62 3.66 -25.91
N GLY A 202 -5.92 3.87 -26.09
CA GLY A 202 -6.50 4.37 -27.35
C GLY A 202 -7.98 4.04 -27.43
N GLN A 203 -8.50 3.92 -28.64
CA GLN A 203 -9.88 3.50 -28.88
C GLN A 203 -9.97 2.28 -29.78
N LEU A 204 -11.04 1.50 -29.63
CA LEU A 204 -11.45 0.47 -30.58
C LEU A 204 -12.94 0.55 -30.86
N LYS A 205 -13.36 -0.04 -31.98
CA LYS A 205 -14.77 -0.26 -32.27
C LYS A 205 -15.05 -1.75 -32.37
N VAL A 206 -16.05 -2.20 -31.63
CA VAL A 206 -16.64 -3.54 -31.75
C VAL A 206 -17.88 -3.42 -32.65
N GLN A 207 -17.97 -4.27 -33.66
CA GLN A 207 -19.13 -4.40 -34.54
C GLN A 207 -20.12 -5.42 -33.97
N ALA A 208 -21.36 -5.40 -34.46
CA ALA A 208 -22.41 -6.30 -33.98
C ALA A 208 -22.11 -7.79 -34.22
N ASP A 209 -21.26 -8.10 -35.21
CA ASP A 209 -20.80 -9.47 -35.51
C ASP A 209 -19.53 -9.87 -34.73
N GLY A 210 -19.05 -9.02 -33.81
CA GLY A 210 -17.85 -9.26 -33.01
C GLY A 210 -16.53 -8.87 -33.68
N LYS A 211 -16.52 -8.44 -34.96
CA LYS A 211 -15.31 -7.88 -35.56
C LYS A 211 -14.93 -6.58 -34.86
N LEU A 212 -13.63 -6.34 -34.75
CA LEU A 212 -13.15 -5.08 -34.17
C LEU A 212 -11.92 -4.54 -34.88
N ARG A 213 -11.67 -3.26 -34.65
CA ARG A 213 -10.43 -2.58 -35.02
C ARG A 213 -9.95 -1.70 -33.90
N LEU A 214 -8.67 -1.83 -33.56
CA LEU A 214 -7.96 -1.13 -32.50
C LEU A 214 -7.17 0.06 -33.08
N CYS A 215 -7.22 1.21 -32.44
CA CYS A 215 -6.46 2.42 -32.77
C CYS A 215 -5.68 2.87 -31.53
N LEU A 216 -4.36 2.70 -31.58
CA LEU A 216 -3.46 3.02 -30.48
C LEU A 216 -3.16 4.53 -30.42
N GLY A 217 -3.26 5.13 -29.23
CA GLY A 217 -2.90 6.53 -28.93
C GLY A 217 -3.75 7.59 -29.66
N GLN A 218 -4.88 7.21 -30.24
CA GLN A 218 -5.70 8.10 -31.06
C GLN A 218 -7.19 7.72 -31.00
N ALA A 219 -8.04 8.63 -31.45
CA ALA A 219 -9.47 8.36 -31.62
C ALA A 219 -9.68 7.24 -32.64
N TYR A 220 -10.79 6.52 -32.50
CA TYR A 220 -11.14 5.47 -33.46
C TYR A 220 -11.33 6.05 -34.86
N GLY A 221 -10.75 5.39 -35.85
CA GLY A 221 -11.03 5.61 -37.26
C GLY A 221 -10.81 4.32 -38.04
N ASP A 222 -11.66 4.05 -39.04
CA ASP A 222 -11.58 2.82 -39.84
C ASP A 222 -10.22 2.66 -40.54
N SER A 223 -9.51 3.76 -40.78
CA SER A 223 -8.18 3.84 -41.38
C SER A 223 -7.11 4.39 -40.44
N CYS A 224 -7.29 4.31 -39.12
CA CYS A 224 -6.30 4.81 -38.17
C CYS A 224 -4.92 4.15 -38.38
N SER A 225 -3.87 4.96 -38.27
CA SER A 225 -2.48 4.53 -38.51
C SER A 225 -2.06 3.49 -37.47
N GLY A 226 -1.43 2.40 -37.92
CA GLY A 226 -1.02 1.30 -37.05
C GLY A 226 -2.18 0.52 -36.41
N GLY A 227 -3.39 0.64 -36.95
CA GLY A 227 -4.56 -0.02 -36.37
C GLY A 227 -4.59 -1.53 -36.62
N GLN A 228 -4.93 -2.28 -35.58
CA GLN A 228 -4.95 -3.76 -35.58
C GLN A 228 -6.38 -4.26 -35.79
N SER A 229 -6.55 -5.31 -36.60
CA SER A 229 -7.87 -5.88 -36.85
C SER A 229 -8.07 -7.12 -36.00
N GLY A 230 -9.29 -7.38 -35.54
CA GLY A 230 -9.54 -8.47 -34.62
C GLY A 230 -10.97 -8.97 -34.61
N GLN A 231 -11.20 -9.94 -33.75
CA GLN A 231 -12.51 -10.55 -33.54
C GLN A 231 -12.69 -10.94 -32.07
N ILE A 232 -13.90 -10.74 -31.59
CA ILE A 232 -14.43 -11.30 -30.36
C ILE A 232 -15.38 -12.44 -30.76
N ALA A 233 -15.24 -13.59 -30.13
CA ALA A 233 -16.13 -14.73 -30.31
C ALA A 233 -16.42 -15.37 -28.95
N ALA A 234 -17.56 -16.05 -28.78
CA ALA A 234 -17.87 -16.72 -27.51
C ALA A 234 -16.74 -17.69 -27.11
N GLU A 235 -16.34 -17.68 -25.84
CA GLU A 235 -15.35 -18.63 -25.32
C GLU A 235 -15.91 -20.05 -25.41
N ALA A 236 -15.08 -21.01 -25.82
CA ALA A 236 -15.51 -22.40 -25.98
C ALA A 236 -15.90 -23.05 -24.65
N ASP A 237 -15.16 -22.75 -23.58
CA ASP A 237 -15.42 -23.26 -22.23
C ASP A 237 -16.21 -22.25 -21.38
N GLN A 238 -17.51 -22.15 -21.65
CA GLN A 238 -18.43 -21.32 -20.85
C GLN A 238 -18.62 -21.85 -19.42
N LYS A 239 -18.25 -23.11 -19.12
CA LYS A 239 -18.38 -23.68 -17.78
C LYS A 239 -17.27 -23.17 -16.86
N GLN A 240 -16.05 -23.11 -17.36
CA GLN A 240 -14.92 -22.53 -16.63
C GLN A 240 -14.93 -21.00 -16.69
N PHE A 241 -15.38 -20.43 -17.81
CA PHE A 241 -15.37 -18.98 -18.06
C PHE A 241 -16.78 -18.47 -18.43
N PRO A 242 -17.72 -18.42 -17.47
CA PRO A 242 -19.10 -18.04 -17.76
C PRO A 242 -19.19 -16.62 -18.32
N GLY A 243 -19.76 -16.49 -19.53
CA GLY A 243 -19.96 -15.22 -20.22
C GLY A 243 -18.71 -14.61 -20.83
N ALA A 244 -17.59 -15.35 -20.85
CA ALA A 244 -16.36 -14.86 -21.47
C ALA A 244 -16.38 -15.03 -22.99
N PHE A 245 -15.53 -14.25 -23.64
CA PHE A 245 -15.29 -14.28 -25.07
C PHE A 245 -13.80 -14.48 -25.35
N ALA A 246 -13.43 -15.20 -26.40
CA ALA A 246 -12.07 -15.20 -26.92
C ALA A 246 -11.81 -13.92 -27.72
N LEU A 247 -10.67 -13.26 -27.46
CA LEU A 247 -10.21 -12.09 -28.20
C LEU A 247 -9.02 -12.46 -29.09
N THR A 248 -9.14 -12.15 -30.38
CA THR A 248 -8.10 -12.37 -31.39
C THR A 248 -7.74 -11.03 -32.03
N LEU A 249 -6.45 -10.72 -32.15
CA LEU A 249 -5.91 -9.58 -32.91
C LEU A 249 -4.92 -10.10 -33.95
N ASP A 250 -5.02 -9.59 -35.18
CA ASP A 250 -4.15 -9.93 -36.32
C ASP A 250 -3.98 -11.45 -36.51
N GLY A 251 -5.06 -12.20 -36.28
CA GLY A 251 -5.10 -13.67 -36.40
C GLY A 251 -4.55 -14.44 -35.20
N GLN A 252 -4.03 -13.77 -34.17
CA GLN A 252 -3.53 -14.39 -32.94
C GLN A 252 -4.50 -14.19 -31.79
N ARG A 253 -4.82 -15.27 -31.07
CA ARG A 253 -5.57 -15.19 -29.82
C ARG A 253 -4.71 -14.49 -28.78
N ILE A 254 -5.18 -13.35 -28.27
CA ILE A 254 -4.45 -12.54 -27.30
C ILE A 254 -5.01 -12.67 -25.88
N GLY A 255 -6.23 -13.18 -25.70
CA GLY A 255 -6.84 -13.21 -24.37
C GLY A 255 -8.28 -13.67 -24.31
N ARG A 256 -8.86 -13.59 -23.10
CA ARG A 256 -10.29 -13.74 -22.85
C ARG A 256 -10.86 -12.41 -22.36
N LEU A 257 -12.00 -12.04 -22.93
CA LEU A 257 -12.74 -10.83 -22.62
C LEU A 257 -13.93 -11.17 -21.72
N MET A 258 -14.02 -10.51 -20.58
CA MET A 258 -15.13 -10.55 -19.64
C MET A 258 -15.89 -9.23 -19.67
N VAL A 259 -17.19 -9.28 -19.42
CA VAL A 259 -18.11 -8.15 -19.61
C VAL A 259 -18.68 -7.72 -18.26
N GLY A 260 -18.44 -6.48 -17.88
CA GLY A 260 -19.23 -5.79 -16.87
C GLY A 260 -20.39 -5.05 -17.52
N ALA A 261 -21.53 -5.72 -17.64
CA ALA A 261 -22.75 -5.06 -18.09
C ALA A 261 -23.24 -4.12 -16.98
N GLN A 262 -23.19 -2.81 -17.20
CA GLN A 262 -23.89 -1.85 -16.36
C GLN A 262 -25.10 -1.30 -17.14
N SER A 263 -26.12 -0.82 -16.42
CA SER A 263 -27.40 -0.37 -16.99
C SER A 263 -27.31 0.67 -18.13
N SER A 264 -26.19 1.36 -18.31
CA SER A 264 -26.01 2.40 -19.33
C SER A 264 -24.70 2.31 -20.15
N ALA A 265 -23.75 1.45 -19.80
CA ALA A 265 -22.48 1.29 -20.52
C ALA A 265 -21.81 -0.04 -20.17
N ALA A 266 -21.23 -0.74 -21.15
CA ALA A 266 -20.42 -1.92 -20.88
C ALA A 266 -18.98 -1.52 -20.52
N THR A 267 -18.47 -2.07 -19.43
CA THR A 267 -17.03 -2.11 -19.13
C THR A 267 -16.52 -3.50 -19.54
N LEU A 268 -15.41 -3.59 -20.26
CA LEU A 268 -14.84 -4.87 -20.68
C LEU A 268 -13.46 -5.05 -20.04
N PHE A 269 -13.14 -6.29 -19.68
CA PHE A 269 -11.85 -6.65 -19.09
C PHE A 269 -11.23 -7.75 -19.93
N VAL A 270 -9.94 -7.69 -20.21
CA VAL A 270 -9.25 -8.73 -20.98
C VAL A 270 -8.05 -9.23 -20.20
N ASP A 271 -7.91 -10.54 -20.04
CA ASP A 271 -6.63 -11.10 -19.65
C ASP A 271 -5.75 -11.31 -20.88
N GLU A 272 -4.68 -10.53 -21.00
CA GLU A 272 -3.74 -10.66 -22.11
C GLU A 272 -2.78 -11.81 -21.83
N TYR A 273 -2.61 -12.71 -22.80
CA TYR A 273 -1.59 -13.74 -22.78
C TYR A 273 -1.10 -14.06 -24.20
N THR A 274 0.22 -13.99 -24.40
CA THR A 274 0.89 -14.53 -25.58
C THR A 274 2.15 -15.28 -25.17
N SER A 275 2.51 -16.34 -25.90
CA SER A 275 3.69 -17.16 -25.63
C SER A 275 4.57 -17.29 -26.87
N ALA A 276 5.88 -17.27 -26.67
CA ALA A 276 6.85 -17.57 -27.71
C ALA A 276 7.26 -19.06 -27.68
N SER A 277 7.91 -19.52 -28.76
CA SER A 277 8.32 -20.92 -28.93
C SER A 277 9.37 -21.37 -27.91
N ASP A 278 10.12 -20.45 -27.31
CA ASP A 278 11.10 -20.73 -26.25
C ASP A 278 10.46 -20.86 -24.85
N GLY A 279 9.12 -20.77 -24.78
CA GLY A 279 8.35 -20.84 -23.55
C GLY A 279 8.27 -19.50 -22.78
N SER A 280 8.99 -18.46 -23.22
CA SER A 280 8.78 -17.11 -22.70
C SER A 280 7.37 -16.63 -23.05
N PHE A 281 6.84 -15.71 -22.24
CA PHE A 281 5.46 -15.27 -22.39
C PHE A 281 5.29 -13.81 -22.00
N ARG A 282 4.27 -13.17 -22.55
CA ARG A 282 3.79 -11.84 -22.19
C ARG A 282 2.40 -11.98 -21.61
N THR A 283 2.16 -11.37 -20.46
CA THR A 283 0.86 -11.44 -19.78
C THR A 283 0.51 -10.12 -19.11
N GLY A 284 -0.79 -9.82 -19.02
CA GLY A 284 -1.26 -8.53 -18.51
C GLY A 284 -2.77 -8.40 -18.57
N ALA A 285 -3.29 -7.20 -18.35
CA ALA A 285 -4.73 -6.95 -18.37
C ALA A 285 -5.10 -5.70 -19.17
N TRP A 286 -6.30 -5.71 -19.72
CA TRP A 286 -6.94 -4.57 -20.36
C TRP A 286 -8.20 -4.20 -19.59
N VAL A 287 -8.47 -2.91 -19.54
CA VAL A 287 -9.75 -2.35 -19.14
C VAL A 287 -10.27 -1.48 -20.26
N LEU A 288 -11.54 -1.65 -20.61
CA LEU A 288 -12.22 -0.92 -21.65
C LEU A 288 -13.50 -0.31 -21.12
N GLN A 289 -13.75 0.95 -21.46
CA GLN A 289 -15.00 1.64 -21.14
C GLN A 289 -15.62 2.16 -22.42
N SER A 290 -16.95 2.05 -22.53
CA SER A 290 -17.70 2.70 -23.61
C SER A 290 -17.32 4.18 -23.72
N ALA A 291 -16.95 4.59 -24.94
CA ALA A 291 -16.56 5.95 -25.30
C ALA A 291 -17.65 6.67 -26.12
N ALA A 292 -18.88 6.17 -26.04
CA ALA A 292 -20.02 6.71 -26.79
C ALA A 292 -20.33 8.18 -26.43
N VAL A 293 -20.07 8.56 -25.18
CA VAL A 293 -20.31 9.92 -24.67
C VAL A 293 -18.97 10.52 -24.22
N PRO A 294 -18.63 11.76 -24.64
CA PRO A 294 -17.48 12.47 -24.11
C PRO A 294 -17.59 12.67 -22.60
N LEU A 295 -16.47 12.57 -21.89
CA LEU A 295 -16.38 12.90 -20.48
C LEU A 295 -16.60 14.41 -20.27
N ALA A 296 -17.35 14.76 -19.24
CA ALA A 296 -17.42 16.13 -18.75
C ALA A 296 -16.05 16.59 -18.24
N ALA A 297 -15.79 17.90 -18.27
CA ALA A 297 -14.49 18.44 -17.86
C ALA A 297 -14.14 18.15 -16.39
N ASN A 298 -15.15 18.07 -15.53
CA ASN A 298 -15.06 17.77 -14.11
C ASN A 298 -15.33 16.30 -13.77
N ALA A 299 -15.28 15.38 -14.75
CA ALA A 299 -15.62 13.97 -14.53
C ALA A 299 -14.74 13.26 -13.48
N LEU A 300 -13.56 13.81 -13.19
CA LEU A 300 -12.63 13.31 -12.18
C LEU A 300 -12.53 14.21 -10.94
N ASP A 301 -13.27 15.31 -10.83
CA ASP A 301 -13.17 16.20 -9.67
C ASP A 301 -13.53 15.45 -8.38
N GLY A 302 -12.71 15.61 -7.34
CA GLY A 302 -12.90 14.96 -6.05
C GLY A 302 -11.59 14.57 -5.35
N GLU A 303 -11.75 13.99 -4.17
CA GLU A 303 -10.67 13.38 -3.38
C GLU A 303 -10.61 11.89 -3.67
N TRP A 304 -9.47 11.40 -4.13
CA TRP A 304 -9.25 10.03 -4.54
C TRP A 304 -8.17 9.37 -3.70
N LEU A 305 -8.29 8.06 -3.53
CA LEU A 305 -7.20 7.21 -3.07
C LEU A 305 -6.80 6.28 -4.20
N CYS A 306 -5.60 6.48 -4.73
CA CYS A 306 -5.06 5.73 -5.86
C CYS A 306 -4.07 4.68 -5.41
N ALA A 307 -4.29 3.43 -5.81
CA ALA A 307 -3.42 2.28 -5.54
C ALA A 307 -2.62 1.91 -6.79
N GLN A 308 -1.32 1.70 -6.63
CA GLN A 308 -0.39 1.28 -7.68
C GLN A 308 0.63 0.28 -7.13
N PRO A 309 1.29 -0.51 -8.00
CA PRO A 309 2.49 -1.25 -7.64
C PRO A 309 3.52 -0.36 -6.95
N GLU A 310 4.07 -0.84 -5.85
CA GLU A 310 5.34 -0.31 -5.37
C GLU A 310 6.47 -0.86 -6.28
N LEU A 311 7.36 0.03 -6.70
CA LEU A 311 8.48 -0.29 -7.57
C LEU A 311 9.79 -0.17 -6.80
N ASP A 312 10.72 -1.08 -7.05
CA ASP A 312 12.08 -0.99 -6.55
C ASP A 312 12.93 0.03 -7.35
N ALA A 313 14.21 0.17 -6.98
CA ALA A 313 15.13 1.08 -7.67
C ALA A 313 15.39 0.71 -9.15
N LYS A 314 15.05 -0.51 -9.58
CA LYS A 314 15.14 -0.97 -10.98
C LYS A 314 13.81 -0.79 -11.73
N GLY A 315 12.78 -0.26 -11.08
CA GLY A 315 11.45 -0.12 -11.65
C GLY A 315 10.63 -1.40 -11.66
N LEU A 316 11.07 -2.44 -10.95
CA LEU A 316 10.36 -3.70 -10.84
C LEU A 316 9.38 -3.68 -9.67
N ALA A 317 8.22 -4.26 -9.93
CA ALA A 317 7.22 -4.66 -8.97
C ALA A 317 7.80 -5.38 -7.73
N THR A 318 7.54 -4.88 -6.52
CA THR A 318 7.98 -5.53 -5.27
C THR A 318 6.98 -6.54 -4.70
N GLY A 319 5.81 -6.70 -5.32
CA GLY A 319 4.67 -7.39 -4.73
C GLY A 319 3.83 -6.53 -3.79
N ARG A 320 4.24 -5.31 -3.44
CA ARG A 320 3.48 -4.41 -2.56
C ARG A 320 2.63 -3.42 -3.35
N THR A 321 1.62 -2.88 -2.70
CA THR A 321 0.78 -1.80 -3.22
C THR A 321 1.07 -0.52 -2.46
N GLN A 322 1.41 0.54 -3.19
CA GLN A 322 1.48 1.90 -2.69
C GLN A 322 0.13 2.59 -2.90
N ARG A 323 -0.35 3.34 -1.90
CA ARG A 323 -1.61 4.09 -1.98
C ARG A 323 -1.34 5.59 -1.81
N ASN A 324 -1.89 6.43 -2.67
CA ASN A 324 -1.59 7.86 -2.67
C ASN A 324 -2.89 8.65 -2.62
N PHE A 325 -2.94 9.68 -1.77
CA PHE A 325 -4.00 10.67 -1.86
C PHE A 325 -3.82 11.48 -3.15
N VAL A 326 -4.90 11.58 -3.91
CA VAL A 326 -4.97 12.33 -5.16
C VAL A 326 -6.16 13.27 -5.10
N SER A 327 -5.89 14.57 -5.21
CA SER A 327 -6.93 15.60 -5.18
C SER A 327 -7.06 16.19 -6.57
N ILE A 328 -8.28 16.18 -7.12
CA ILE A 328 -8.56 16.71 -8.46
C ILE A 328 -9.62 17.79 -8.34
N ALA A 329 -9.33 18.98 -8.86
CA ALA A 329 -10.29 20.07 -8.97
C ALA A 329 -9.95 20.96 -10.17
N GLY A 330 -10.95 21.26 -11.01
CA GLY A 330 -10.79 22.21 -12.11
C GLY A 330 -9.68 21.83 -13.09
N SER A 331 -9.60 20.55 -13.45
CA SER A 331 -8.56 19.97 -14.33
C SER A 331 -7.13 20.02 -13.77
N LEU A 332 -6.95 20.27 -12.47
CA LEU A 332 -5.66 20.15 -11.80
C LEU A 332 -5.67 18.92 -10.91
N LEU A 333 -4.67 18.05 -11.08
CA LEU A 333 -4.42 16.89 -10.22
C LEU A 333 -3.19 17.14 -9.35
N GLN A 334 -3.36 16.92 -8.05
CA GLN A 334 -2.31 16.96 -7.06
C GLN A 334 -2.21 15.59 -6.38
N THR A 335 -1.00 15.20 -5.97
CA THR A 335 -0.77 13.96 -5.21
C THR A 335 0.14 14.21 -4.01
N ASP A 336 -0.10 13.53 -2.91
CA ASP A 336 0.67 13.63 -1.67
C ASP A 336 2.17 13.30 -1.80
N THR A 337 2.57 12.51 -2.80
CA THR A 337 3.94 12.00 -2.96
C THR A 337 4.83 12.76 -3.95
N ILE A 338 4.26 13.63 -4.79
CA ILE A 338 5.00 14.38 -5.83
C ILE A 338 4.62 15.85 -5.72
N ASP A 339 5.60 16.74 -5.69
CA ASP A 339 5.38 18.18 -5.42
C ASP A 339 4.99 19.00 -6.67
N THR A 340 5.11 18.41 -7.86
CA THR A 340 4.66 18.99 -9.14
C THR A 340 3.20 18.60 -9.42
N ASP A 341 2.42 19.56 -9.93
CA ASP A 341 1.03 19.33 -10.33
C ASP A 341 0.89 18.72 -11.72
N VAL A 342 -0.27 18.12 -11.98
CA VAL A 342 -0.60 17.52 -13.28
C VAL A 342 -1.83 18.22 -13.85
N ALA A 343 -1.66 18.86 -15.01
CA ALA A 343 -2.75 19.44 -15.77
C ALA A 343 -3.49 18.33 -16.54
N LEU A 344 -4.80 18.22 -16.35
CA LEU A 344 -5.65 17.22 -16.97
C LEU A 344 -6.36 17.77 -18.21
N THR A 345 -6.40 16.96 -19.26
CA THR A 345 -7.16 17.22 -20.49
C THR A 345 -8.13 16.06 -20.72
N PRO A 346 -9.44 16.24 -20.52
CA PRO A 346 -10.45 15.22 -20.79
C PRO A 346 -10.63 14.98 -22.28
N ASN A 347 -11.05 13.78 -22.64
CA ASN A 347 -11.26 13.31 -24.02
C ASN A 347 -10.02 13.47 -24.91
N ALA A 348 -8.85 13.12 -24.36
CA ALA A 348 -7.57 13.27 -25.04
C ALA A 348 -6.62 12.10 -24.72
N ALA A 349 -5.71 11.81 -25.65
CA ALA A 349 -4.63 10.83 -25.52
C ALA A 349 -3.39 11.30 -26.27
N PHE A 350 -2.21 10.85 -25.84
CA PHE A 350 -0.99 11.03 -26.64
C PHE A 350 -0.92 9.98 -27.75
N SER A 351 -0.48 10.42 -28.94
CA SER A 351 -0.12 9.52 -30.04
C SER A 351 1.05 8.62 -29.64
N ILE A 352 1.03 7.38 -30.12
CA ILE A 352 2.15 6.46 -29.92
C ILE A 352 3.21 6.74 -30.99
N GLY A 353 4.44 7.05 -30.57
CA GLY A 353 5.56 7.31 -31.46
C GLY A 353 6.75 7.93 -30.74
N ALA A 354 7.83 8.20 -31.48
CA ALA A 354 9.05 8.82 -30.94
C ALA A 354 8.84 10.25 -30.44
N THR A 355 7.86 10.96 -31.00
CA THR A 355 7.47 12.31 -30.59
C THR A 355 5.96 12.33 -30.33
N PRO A 356 5.51 11.92 -29.13
CA PRO A 356 4.10 11.88 -28.79
C PRO A 356 3.48 13.27 -28.86
N THR A 357 2.35 13.39 -29.55
CA THR A 357 1.54 14.60 -29.62
C THR A 357 0.19 14.36 -28.95
N LEU A 358 -0.30 15.37 -28.22
CA LEU A 358 -1.60 15.29 -27.57
C LEU A 358 -2.70 15.43 -28.63
N ALA A 359 -3.51 14.39 -28.80
CA ALA A 359 -4.69 14.37 -29.66
C ALA A 359 -5.96 14.56 -28.82
N THR A 360 -6.86 15.43 -29.28
CA THR A 360 -8.21 15.62 -28.70
C THR A 360 -9.24 14.73 -29.41
N GLY A 361 -10.43 14.59 -28.82
CA GLY A 361 -11.52 13.78 -29.37
C GLY A 361 -11.42 12.28 -29.02
N VAL A 362 -10.50 11.90 -28.16
CA VAL A 362 -10.37 10.52 -27.65
C VAL A 362 -11.28 10.35 -26.43
N ASN A 363 -12.58 10.35 -26.67
CA ASN A 363 -13.62 10.27 -25.64
C ASN A 363 -13.36 9.16 -24.62
N GLY A 364 -13.60 9.42 -23.33
CA GLY A 364 -13.44 8.41 -22.27
C GLY A 364 -12.03 8.32 -21.66
N LEU A 365 -11.01 8.95 -22.28
CA LEU A 365 -9.67 9.08 -21.67
C LEU A 365 -9.45 10.48 -21.13
N VAL A 366 -8.71 10.59 -20.02
CA VAL A 366 -8.22 11.87 -19.47
C VAL A 366 -6.70 11.82 -19.42
N THR A 367 -6.05 12.72 -20.15
CA THR A 367 -4.58 12.78 -20.21
C THR A 367 -4.04 13.85 -19.28
N GLY A 368 -3.10 13.47 -18.43
CA GLY A 368 -2.36 14.35 -17.53
C GLY A 368 -0.98 14.71 -18.07
N GLN A 369 -0.64 15.98 -18.06
CA GLN A 369 0.70 16.50 -18.33
C GLN A 369 1.28 17.14 -17.08
N TRP A 370 2.57 16.96 -16.81
CA TRP A 370 3.26 17.69 -15.75
C TRP A 370 3.16 19.19 -15.99
N SER A 371 2.85 19.96 -14.94
CA SER A 371 2.63 21.41 -15.05
C SER A 371 3.87 22.17 -15.48
N ASP A 372 5.06 21.68 -15.12
CA ASP A 372 6.36 22.30 -15.38
C ASP A 372 6.93 21.98 -16.77
N SER A 373 6.93 20.71 -17.16
CA SER A 373 7.61 20.19 -18.35
C SER A 373 6.65 19.93 -19.51
N ARG A 374 5.34 19.89 -19.24
CA ARG A 374 4.29 19.47 -20.19
C ARG A 374 4.47 18.04 -20.72
N ALA A 375 5.41 17.27 -20.18
CA ALA A 375 5.58 15.87 -20.53
C ALA A 375 4.37 15.04 -20.06
N LEU A 376 4.12 13.91 -20.73
CA LEU A 376 3.08 12.97 -20.32
C LEU A 376 3.36 12.49 -18.89
N ALA A 377 2.41 12.74 -17.99
CA ALA A 377 2.46 12.30 -16.61
C ALA A 377 1.67 11.01 -16.42
N ARG A 378 0.37 11.04 -16.74
CA ARG A 378 -0.57 9.93 -16.51
C ARG A 378 -1.69 9.93 -17.54
N VAL A 379 -2.32 8.78 -17.77
CA VAL A 379 -3.58 8.68 -18.53
C VAL A 379 -4.59 7.90 -17.70
N PHE A 380 -5.79 8.46 -17.54
CA PHE A 380 -6.88 7.88 -16.78
C PHE A 380 -7.99 7.37 -17.71
N LEU A 381 -8.60 6.25 -17.31
CA LEU A 381 -9.80 5.65 -17.88
C LEU A 381 -10.84 5.50 -16.76
N PRO A 382 -11.76 6.47 -16.61
CA PRO A 382 -12.89 6.34 -15.70
C PRO A 382 -13.82 5.20 -16.15
N VAL A 383 -14.24 4.34 -15.22
CA VAL A 383 -15.12 3.17 -15.50
C VAL A 383 -16.40 3.19 -14.66
N GLY A 384 -16.73 4.34 -14.08
CA GLY A 384 -17.86 4.53 -13.17
C GLY A 384 -17.79 5.92 -12.52
N LYS A 385 -18.62 6.17 -11.51
CA LYS A 385 -18.60 7.43 -10.75
C LYS A 385 -17.50 7.45 -9.71
N SER A 386 -17.09 6.29 -9.22
CA SER A 386 -16.14 6.17 -8.10
C SER A 386 -14.88 5.38 -8.42
N THR A 387 -14.67 5.00 -9.69
CA THR A 387 -13.55 4.16 -10.12
C THR A 387 -12.91 4.69 -11.40
N ALA A 388 -11.58 4.82 -11.40
CA ALA A 388 -10.80 5.09 -12.60
C ALA A 388 -9.53 4.24 -12.61
N TYR A 389 -9.20 3.62 -13.73
CA TYR A 389 -7.88 3.01 -13.94
C TYR A 389 -6.94 4.04 -14.53
N TYR A 390 -5.63 3.87 -14.32
CA TYR A 390 -4.67 4.77 -14.91
C TYR A 390 -3.34 4.10 -15.20
N ALA A 391 -2.59 4.68 -16.13
CA ALA A 391 -1.16 4.44 -16.31
C ALA A 391 -0.36 5.67 -15.91
N GLY A 392 0.84 5.44 -15.41
CA GLY A 392 1.82 6.47 -15.10
C GLY A 392 3.24 5.99 -15.30
N THR A 393 4.18 6.90 -15.07
CA THR A 393 5.62 6.63 -15.10
C THR A 393 6.29 7.03 -13.80
N SER A 394 7.35 6.29 -13.44
CA SER A 394 8.27 6.61 -12.36
C SER A 394 9.69 6.43 -12.89
N GLY A 395 10.35 7.53 -13.23
CA GLY A 395 11.53 7.48 -14.10
C GLY A 395 11.17 6.87 -15.45
N SER A 396 11.93 5.85 -15.88
CA SER A 396 11.64 5.08 -17.12
C SER A 396 10.63 3.94 -16.92
N ALA A 397 10.29 3.60 -15.68
CA ALA A 397 9.38 2.50 -15.39
C ALA A 397 7.93 2.92 -15.61
N ARG A 398 7.14 2.06 -16.27
CA ARG A 398 5.70 2.24 -16.44
C ARG A 398 4.96 1.36 -15.46
N PHE A 399 3.81 1.83 -15.01
CA PHE A 399 2.92 1.09 -14.13
C PHE A 399 1.48 1.47 -14.38
N SER A 400 0.57 0.66 -13.85
CA SER A 400 -0.86 0.92 -13.82
C SER A 400 -1.37 0.83 -12.41
N GLY A 401 -2.37 1.64 -12.14
CA GLY A 401 -3.06 1.65 -10.88
C GLY A 401 -4.55 1.80 -11.08
N GLN A 402 -5.23 1.90 -9.95
CA GLN A 402 -6.63 2.23 -9.88
C GLN A 402 -6.82 3.33 -8.85
N CYS A 403 -7.76 4.21 -9.10
CA CYS A 403 -8.20 5.26 -8.21
C CYS A 403 -9.63 4.99 -7.80
N ARG A 404 -9.86 5.15 -6.50
CA ARG A 404 -11.19 5.11 -5.91
C ARG A 404 -11.53 6.47 -5.32
N LEU A 405 -12.73 6.97 -5.62
CA LEU A 405 -13.23 8.20 -5.01
C LEU A 405 -13.43 7.96 -3.51
N LEU A 406 -12.87 8.83 -2.68
CA LEU A 406 -13.10 8.80 -1.24
C LEU A 406 -14.53 9.24 -0.96
N PRO A 407 -15.21 8.61 0.02
CA PRO A 407 -16.51 9.08 0.47
C PRO A 407 -16.44 10.56 0.86
N ALA A 408 -17.47 11.33 0.52
CA ALA A 408 -17.57 12.70 0.96
C ALA A 408 -17.50 12.75 2.50
N GLN A 409 -16.44 13.36 3.02
CA GLN A 409 -16.22 13.43 4.46
C GLN A 409 -17.00 14.62 5.04
N THR A 410 -17.87 14.35 6.00
CA THR A 410 -18.51 15.39 6.81
C THR A 410 -17.44 16.16 7.58
N PRO A 411 -17.39 17.51 7.48
CA PRO A 411 -16.45 18.31 8.26
C PRO A 411 -16.60 18.05 9.76
N ILE A 412 -15.48 17.78 10.43
CA ILE A 412 -15.38 17.68 11.88
C ILE A 412 -15.18 19.10 12.41
N THR A 413 -16.19 19.65 13.07
CA THR A 413 -16.16 21.04 13.55
C THR A 413 -15.58 21.19 14.96
N THR A 414 -15.34 20.08 15.68
CA THR A 414 -14.79 20.04 17.05
C THR A 414 -13.54 20.93 17.21
N TYR A 415 -12.68 20.95 16.20
CA TYR A 415 -11.40 21.68 16.22
C TYR A 415 -11.35 22.82 15.19
N ALA A 416 -12.49 23.23 14.61
CA ALA A 416 -12.51 24.23 13.53
C ALA A 416 -11.95 25.60 13.97
N SER A 417 -12.11 25.96 15.25
CA SER A 417 -11.57 27.21 15.82
C SER A 417 -10.12 27.10 16.29
N ALA A 418 -9.40 26.02 15.94
CA ALA A 418 -8.01 25.86 16.32
C ALA A 418 -7.15 27.03 15.81
N PRO A 419 -6.26 27.60 16.65
CA PRO A 419 -5.34 28.64 16.23
C PRO A 419 -4.49 28.22 15.03
N SER A 420 -4.36 29.11 14.04
CA SER A 420 -3.55 28.89 12.83
C SER A 420 -2.14 29.46 12.92
N ASN A 421 -1.82 30.23 13.96
CA ASN A 421 -0.59 31.01 14.11
C ASN A 421 0.61 30.23 14.68
N GLY A 422 0.45 28.94 14.98
CA GLY A 422 1.54 28.08 15.45
C GLY A 422 1.91 28.20 16.93
N THR A 423 1.25 29.09 17.68
CA THR A 423 1.57 29.42 19.08
C THR A 423 0.39 29.29 20.04
N GLY A 424 -0.85 29.21 19.52
CA GLY A 424 -2.02 28.98 20.35
C GLY A 424 -2.16 27.54 20.84
N THR A 425 -2.84 27.35 21.96
CA THR A 425 -3.11 26.03 22.54
C THR A 425 -4.57 25.62 22.37
N LEU A 426 -4.82 24.32 22.34
CA LEU A 426 -6.17 23.75 22.31
C LEU A 426 -6.19 22.43 23.09
N THR A 427 -7.24 22.18 23.86
CA THR A 427 -7.45 20.88 24.49
C THR A 427 -8.06 19.91 23.48
N ILE A 428 -7.39 18.77 23.29
CA ILE A 428 -7.82 17.70 22.39
C ILE A 428 -8.23 16.48 23.19
N THR A 429 -9.00 15.58 22.56
CA THR A 429 -9.29 14.24 23.07
C THR A 429 -8.39 13.24 22.34
N LEU A 430 -7.71 12.34 23.06
CA LEU A 430 -6.75 11.41 22.45
C LEU A 430 -7.39 10.50 21.38
N GLY A 431 -8.66 10.14 21.54
CA GLY A 431 -9.42 9.34 20.57
C GLY A 431 -9.57 9.98 19.19
N ASP A 432 -9.46 11.31 19.10
CA ASP A 432 -9.57 12.06 17.85
C ASP A 432 -8.21 12.22 17.14
N ALA A 433 -7.12 11.97 17.86
CA ALA A 433 -5.77 12.27 17.41
C ALA A 433 -5.24 11.19 16.45
N ARG A 434 -4.94 11.58 15.20
CA ARG A 434 -4.32 10.71 14.20
C ARG A 434 -2.79 10.78 14.28
N PRO A 435 -2.08 9.65 14.34
CA PRO A 435 -0.62 9.61 14.20
C PRO A 435 -0.13 10.15 12.86
N THR A 436 1.09 10.69 12.86
CA THR A 436 1.84 11.11 11.66
C THR A 436 3.14 10.31 11.49
N GLN A 437 3.24 9.20 12.23
CA GLN A 437 4.30 8.21 12.16
C GLN A 437 3.71 6.80 12.26
N PRO A 438 4.29 5.78 11.59
CA PRO A 438 3.78 4.41 11.62
C PRO A 438 4.28 3.58 12.80
N ALA A 439 5.27 4.06 13.54
CA ALA A 439 5.94 3.30 14.57
C ALA A 439 6.33 4.18 15.75
N ILE A 440 6.52 3.57 16.91
CA ILE A 440 7.07 4.14 18.14
C ILE A 440 8.05 3.14 18.74
N GLY A 441 8.85 3.56 19.71
CA GLY A 441 9.73 2.66 20.45
C GLY A 441 8.97 2.06 21.63
N TYR A 442 8.64 0.77 21.58
CA TYR A 442 7.82 0.13 22.61
C TYR A 442 8.51 0.15 23.97
N ASP A 443 9.83 0.01 24.04
CA ASP A 443 10.55 -0.01 25.32
C ASP A 443 10.50 1.33 26.05
N GLN A 444 10.35 2.44 25.32
CA GLN A 444 10.07 3.73 25.94
C GLN A 444 8.68 3.75 26.60
N ILE A 445 7.68 3.10 25.99
CA ILE A 445 6.33 2.96 26.55
C ILE A 445 6.35 1.97 27.72
N PHE A 446 7.01 0.83 27.58
CA PHE A 446 7.14 -0.19 28.62
C PHE A 446 7.81 0.37 29.87
N TYR A 447 8.83 1.22 29.72
CA TYR A 447 9.39 1.98 30.82
C TYR A 447 8.30 2.75 31.59
N LYS A 448 7.48 3.54 30.87
CA LYS A 448 6.41 4.34 31.48
C LYS A 448 5.37 3.47 32.17
N LEU A 449 4.91 2.41 31.51
CA LEU A 449 3.90 1.51 32.06
C LEU A 449 4.38 0.75 33.30
N ALA A 450 5.62 0.25 33.30
CA ALA A 450 6.22 -0.35 34.49
C ALA A 450 6.27 0.62 35.66
N ARG A 451 6.65 1.88 35.37
CA ARG A 451 6.74 2.94 36.35
C ARG A 451 5.37 3.30 36.93
N TYR A 452 4.34 3.41 36.09
CA TYR A 452 2.96 3.69 36.51
C TYR A 452 2.39 2.59 37.41
N ASN A 453 2.87 1.35 37.24
CA ASN A 453 2.43 0.21 38.05
C ASN A 453 3.35 -0.08 39.25
N ASN A 454 4.42 0.70 39.50
CA ASN A 454 5.39 0.37 40.55
C ASN A 454 4.98 0.86 41.94
N THR A 455 4.50 -0.07 42.77
CA THR A 455 4.06 0.15 44.16
C THR A 455 5.11 -0.19 45.22
N ALA A 456 6.35 -0.54 44.85
CA ALA A 456 7.37 -1.00 45.79
C ALA A 456 7.74 0.05 46.86
N ASN A 457 8.02 -0.36 48.10
CA ASN A 457 8.73 0.40 49.15
C ASN A 457 8.33 1.89 49.35
N ALA A 458 7.02 2.19 49.43
CA ALA A 458 6.51 3.57 49.56
C ALA A 458 6.95 4.52 48.41
N SER A 459 7.32 3.94 47.26
CA SER A 459 7.72 4.66 46.06
C SER A 459 6.59 5.57 45.57
N THR A 460 6.92 6.82 45.26
CA THR A 460 5.99 7.73 44.57
C THR A 460 5.87 7.42 43.07
N GLN A 461 6.50 6.33 42.59
CA GLN A 461 6.56 6.02 41.16
C GLN A 461 5.20 5.57 40.61
N TRP A 462 4.34 4.89 41.37
CA TRP A 462 2.98 4.56 40.92
C TRP A 462 2.13 5.79 40.59
N LYS A 463 2.41 6.95 41.20
CA LYS A 463 1.74 8.23 40.90
C LYS A 463 2.24 8.90 39.62
N LYS A 464 3.23 8.32 38.93
CA LYS A 464 3.96 9.00 37.87
C LYS A 464 3.18 9.24 36.59
N GLU A 465 2.09 8.52 36.36
CA GLU A 465 1.22 8.82 35.21
C GLU A 465 0.59 10.22 35.35
N PHE A 466 0.19 10.61 36.57
CA PHE A 466 -0.36 11.94 36.85
C PHE A 466 0.71 13.01 36.81
N ASP A 467 1.91 12.75 37.35
CA ASP A 467 3.02 13.70 37.24
C ASP A 467 3.42 13.93 35.77
N ASP A 468 3.51 12.86 34.98
CA ASP A 468 3.83 12.93 33.56
C ASP A 468 2.68 13.64 32.79
N TYR A 469 1.42 13.40 33.17
CA TYR A 469 0.28 14.15 32.63
C TYR A 469 0.39 15.64 32.93
N CYS A 470 0.65 16.00 34.20
CA CYS A 470 0.81 17.40 34.61
C CYS A 470 1.95 18.08 33.85
N GLU A 471 3.09 17.41 33.66
CA GLU A 471 4.20 17.86 32.81
C GLU A 471 3.73 18.08 31.37
N ALA A 472 3.04 17.10 30.77
CA ALA A 472 2.54 17.22 29.40
C ALA A 472 1.46 18.31 29.23
N THR A 473 0.82 18.75 30.32
CA THR A 473 -0.10 19.90 30.32
C THR A 473 0.58 21.25 30.60
N GLY A 474 1.90 21.28 30.80
CA GLY A 474 2.67 22.49 31.12
C GLY A 474 2.59 22.91 32.59
N LEU A 475 2.21 22.00 33.51
CA LEU A 475 1.87 22.29 34.90
C LEU A 475 2.67 21.47 35.93
N THR A 476 3.95 21.11 35.69
CA THR A 476 4.73 20.31 36.65
C THR A 476 5.59 21.10 37.63
N ASP A 477 5.98 20.41 38.69
CA ASP A 477 6.15 20.90 40.06
C ASP A 477 7.52 21.56 40.37
N GLY A 478 7.46 22.56 41.25
CA GLY A 478 8.60 23.10 42.00
C GLY A 478 9.01 22.25 43.22
N ALA A 479 8.27 21.17 43.56
CA ALA A 479 8.68 20.17 44.55
C ALA A 479 7.98 18.81 44.32
N LYS A 480 8.67 17.68 44.45
CA LYS A 480 8.04 16.34 44.27
C LYS A 480 6.86 16.14 45.25
N GLY A 481 5.67 15.86 44.72
CA GLY A 481 4.52 15.41 45.51
C GLY A 481 3.52 16.50 45.91
N ALA A 482 3.54 17.68 45.28
CA ALA A 482 2.51 18.71 45.52
C ALA A 482 1.23 18.46 44.71
N SER A 483 1.26 17.57 43.71
CA SER A 483 0.04 17.06 43.06
C SER A 483 -0.85 16.29 44.03
N VAL A 484 -2.13 16.65 44.09
CA VAL A 484 -3.13 15.98 44.93
C VAL A 484 -3.76 14.84 44.13
N ILE A 485 -3.46 13.60 44.51
CA ILE A 485 -3.89 12.38 43.81
C ILE A 485 -4.47 11.40 44.84
N ALA A 486 -5.67 10.91 44.58
CA ALA A 486 -6.32 9.85 45.35
C ALA A 486 -6.22 8.51 44.60
N GLY A 487 -6.43 7.39 45.30
CA GLY A 487 -6.49 6.07 44.66
C GLY A 487 -7.63 5.90 43.66
N THR A 488 -8.58 6.84 43.62
CA THR A 488 -9.71 6.92 42.69
C THR A 488 -9.50 7.93 41.56
N SER A 489 -8.34 8.57 41.48
CA SER A 489 -8.04 9.54 40.41
C SER A 489 -7.94 8.82 39.06
N LEU A 490 -8.42 9.48 38.00
CA LEU A 490 -8.44 8.94 36.64
C LEU A 490 -7.96 10.00 35.65
N LEU A 491 -7.11 9.64 34.69
CA LEU A 491 -6.64 10.57 33.64
C LEU A 491 -7.78 11.10 32.75
N THR A 492 -8.84 10.33 32.58
CA THR A 492 -10.09 10.72 31.89
C THR A 492 -10.96 11.68 32.71
N SER A 493 -10.69 11.85 34.01
CA SER A 493 -11.41 12.76 34.90
C SER A 493 -10.42 13.74 35.54
N THR A 494 -10.05 14.79 34.81
CA THR A 494 -9.07 15.79 35.28
C THR A 494 -9.51 16.56 36.52
N SER A 495 -10.78 16.49 36.91
CA SER A 495 -11.29 17.02 38.19
C SER A 495 -11.00 16.10 39.39
N SER A 496 -10.54 14.87 39.16
CA SER A 496 -10.26 13.88 40.21
C SER A 496 -8.85 13.98 40.80
N PHE A 497 -8.01 14.87 40.27
CA PHE A 497 -6.67 15.16 40.78
C PHE A 497 -6.30 16.62 40.47
N THR A 498 -5.30 17.13 41.18
CA THR A 498 -4.82 18.51 40.97
C THR A 498 -3.35 18.48 40.60
N CYS A 499 -2.99 19.09 39.46
CA CYS A 499 -1.61 19.39 39.13
C CYS A 499 -1.11 20.54 39.99
N SER A 500 0.10 20.39 40.54
CA SER A 500 0.79 21.47 41.23
C SER A 500 0.91 22.74 40.38
N THR A 501 0.70 23.91 40.95
CA THR A 501 0.70 25.17 40.17
C THR A 501 2.00 25.97 40.34
N LYS A 502 2.82 26.03 39.28
CA LYS A 502 3.70 27.17 38.96
C LYS A 502 3.44 27.61 37.51
N THR A 503 4.15 28.64 37.04
CA THR A 503 4.07 29.23 35.69
C THR A 503 3.88 28.18 34.60
N PHE A 504 2.85 28.35 33.79
CA PHE A 504 2.57 27.51 32.64
C PHE A 504 3.76 27.49 31.67
N ASP A 505 4.30 26.30 31.40
CA ASP A 505 5.37 26.09 30.43
C ASP A 505 4.80 25.58 29.11
N ILE A 506 4.66 26.50 28.14
CA ILE A 506 4.15 26.13 26.82
C ILE A 506 5.06 25.14 26.07
N THR A 507 6.35 25.10 26.41
CA THR A 507 7.34 24.25 25.73
C THR A 507 7.24 22.77 26.12
N ALA A 508 6.55 22.47 27.23
CA ALA A 508 6.29 21.11 27.67
C ALA A 508 5.14 20.43 26.91
N LEU A 509 4.23 21.21 26.31
CA LEU A 509 3.10 20.70 25.56
C LEU A 509 3.56 20.02 24.27
N LYS A 510 2.82 18.99 23.88
CA LYS A 510 2.96 18.36 22.56
C LYS A 510 2.20 19.16 21.50
N SER A 511 2.41 18.80 20.25
CA SER A 511 1.96 19.60 19.11
C SER A 511 1.03 18.82 18.19
N ALA A 512 0.08 19.54 17.57
CA ALA A 512 -0.85 18.99 16.60
C ALA A 512 -1.19 20.01 15.52
N VAL A 513 -1.79 19.55 14.43
CA VAL A 513 -2.40 20.38 13.38
C VAL A 513 -3.83 19.91 13.12
N VAL A 514 -4.69 20.83 12.69
CA VAL A 514 -5.96 20.47 12.08
C VAL A 514 -5.74 20.29 10.58
N GLY A 515 -5.94 19.08 10.07
CA GLY A 515 -5.87 18.74 8.67
C GLY A 515 -7.22 18.88 7.94
N PRO A 516 -7.29 18.43 6.68
CA PRO A 516 -8.48 18.51 5.83
C PRO A 516 -9.75 18.08 6.56
N LYS A 517 -10.83 18.83 6.36
CA LYS A 517 -12.15 18.55 6.95
C LYS A 517 -12.14 18.48 8.49
N GLY A 518 -11.14 19.06 9.17
CA GLY A 518 -11.11 19.16 10.62
C GLY A 518 -10.47 17.97 11.34
N VAL A 519 -9.84 17.03 10.62
CA VAL A 519 -9.18 15.87 11.22
C VAL A 519 -7.94 16.31 12.00
N LEU A 520 -7.82 15.88 13.25
CA LEU A 520 -6.67 16.23 14.10
C LEU A 520 -5.49 15.28 13.84
N TYR A 521 -4.31 15.83 13.54
CA TYR A 521 -3.06 15.09 13.35
C TYR A 521 -2.01 15.53 14.37
N LEU A 522 -1.40 14.58 15.07
CA LEU A 522 -0.30 14.87 16.00
C LEU A 522 0.99 15.12 15.24
N THR A 523 1.69 16.20 15.57
CA THR A 523 3.04 16.46 15.04
C THR A 523 4.14 16.07 16.03
N ASP A 524 3.83 16.07 17.33
CA ASP A 524 4.65 15.51 18.41
C ASP A 524 3.73 14.75 19.40
N GLY A 525 4.34 13.93 20.26
CA GLY A 525 3.68 13.35 21.43
C GLY A 525 3.23 11.90 21.27
N HIS A 526 3.53 11.24 20.15
CA HIS A 526 3.07 9.86 19.90
C HIS A 526 3.43 8.89 21.03
N HIS A 527 4.64 8.97 21.59
CA HIS A 527 5.02 8.14 22.74
C HIS A 527 4.33 8.56 24.04
N THR A 528 4.32 9.86 24.36
CA THR A 528 3.69 10.40 25.58
C THR A 528 2.20 10.05 25.61
N PHE A 529 1.49 10.32 24.52
CA PHE A 529 0.06 10.09 24.44
C PHE A 529 -0.29 8.62 24.29
N THR A 530 0.58 7.80 23.69
CA THR A 530 0.43 6.33 23.79
C THR A 530 0.63 5.85 25.22
N SER A 531 1.56 6.41 25.99
CA SER A 531 1.69 6.05 27.42
C SER A 531 0.44 6.41 28.23
N PHE A 532 -0.23 7.54 27.93
CA PHE A 532 -1.52 7.88 28.55
C PHE A 532 -2.68 7.05 28.01
N TRP A 533 -2.62 6.62 26.75
CA TRP A 533 -3.59 5.68 26.19
C TRP A 533 -3.56 4.35 26.93
N GLU A 534 -2.37 3.85 27.22
CA GLU A 534 -2.11 2.57 27.88
C GLU A 534 -2.06 2.66 29.42
N ALA A 535 -2.27 3.86 29.98
CA ALA A 535 -2.12 4.12 31.41
C ALA A 535 -3.17 3.35 32.24
N PRO A 536 -2.78 2.74 33.38
CA PRO A 536 -3.66 1.88 34.16
C PRO A 536 -4.85 2.62 34.80
N ASN A 537 -4.69 3.89 35.20
CA ASN A 537 -5.74 4.62 35.92
C ASN A 537 -6.47 5.61 35.02
N GLY A 538 -7.39 5.07 34.20
CA GLY A 538 -8.28 5.86 33.36
C GLY A 538 -7.64 6.37 32.07
N GLY A 539 -6.64 5.65 31.55
CA GLY A 539 -6.11 5.86 30.21
C GLY A 539 -7.13 5.57 29.09
N GLY A 540 -6.72 5.84 27.86
CA GLY A 540 -7.46 5.51 26.64
C GLY A 540 -8.02 6.72 25.89
N ALA A 541 -8.97 6.46 24.99
CA ALA A 541 -9.47 7.43 24.02
C ALA A 541 -10.06 8.71 24.64
N GLY A 542 -10.64 8.62 25.84
CA GLY A 542 -11.30 9.76 26.50
C GLY A 542 -10.36 10.74 27.20
N VAL A 543 -9.06 10.47 27.27
CA VAL A 543 -8.10 11.37 27.92
C VAL A 543 -8.07 12.71 27.16
N LYS A 544 -8.18 13.81 27.91
CA LYS A 544 -8.11 15.17 27.37
C LYS A 544 -6.79 15.80 27.71
N ILE A 545 -6.15 16.48 26.76
CA ILE A 545 -4.84 17.06 26.96
C ILE A 545 -4.66 18.34 26.12
N PRO A 546 -4.11 19.43 26.67
CA PRO A 546 -3.76 20.58 25.85
C PRO A 546 -2.56 20.27 24.95
N VAL A 547 -2.61 20.81 23.73
CA VAL A 547 -1.52 20.77 22.75
C VAL A 547 -1.31 22.16 22.16
N VAL A 548 -0.11 22.41 21.63
CA VAL A 548 0.17 23.56 20.77
C VAL A 548 -0.34 23.27 19.37
N MET A 549 -1.19 24.15 18.84
CA MET A 549 -1.69 24.05 17.47
C MET A 549 -0.69 24.68 16.51
N LYS A 550 -0.05 23.85 15.69
CA LYS A 550 0.97 24.24 14.70
C LYS A 550 0.37 24.74 13.38
N GLY A 551 -0.95 24.63 13.22
CA GLY A 551 -1.66 25.12 12.06
C GLY A 551 -3.08 24.59 11.96
N ASN A 552 -3.89 25.28 11.17
CA ASN A 552 -5.23 24.88 10.80
C ASN A 552 -5.34 24.88 9.27
N PHE A 553 -5.54 23.68 8.71
CA PHE A 553 -5.53 23.38 7.28
C PHE A 553 -6.84 22.71 6.85
N MET A 554 -7.93 22.95 7.57
CA MET A 554 -9.23 22.29 7.31
C MET A 554 -9.77 22.52 5.89
N ASP A 555 -9.39 23.64 5.27
CA ASP A 555 -9.81 24.03 3.92
C ASP A 555 -8.89 23.46 2.81
N GLN A 556 -7.77 22.82 3.18
CA GLN A 556 -6.90 22.17 2.19
C GLN A 556 -7.48 20.82 1.76
N ASN A 557 -7.13 20.42 0.53
CA ASN A 557 -7.33 19.06 0.05
C ASN A 557 -6.25 18.11 0.64
N ASN A 558 -6.46 16.79 0.56
CA ASN A 558 -5.54 15.82 1.17
C ASN A 558 -4.14 15.90 0.55
N ALA A 559 -4.03 16.02 -0.77
CA ALA A 559 -2.74 16.06 -1.45
C ALA A 559 -1.88 17.26 -0.99
N SER A 560 -2.45 18.47 -1.01
CA SER A 560 -1.79 19.70 -0.60
C SER A 560 -1.41 19.68 0.88
N PHE A 561 -2.30 19.19 1.75
CA PHE A 561 -2.03 19.04 3.17
C PHE A 561 -0.81 18.15 3.41
N TRP A 562 -0.79 16.95 2.83
CA TRP A 562 0.30 15.99 3.06
C TRP A 562 1.62 16.42 2.41
N ARG A 563 1.60 17.10 1.26
CA ARG A 563 2.80 17.80 0.72
C ARG A 563 3.35 18.79 1.73
N GLY A 564 2.47 19.62 2.31
CA GLY A 564 2.84 20.56 3.36
C GLY A 564 3.41 19.90 4.61
N MET A 565 2.82 18.78 5.06
CA MET A 565 3.33 18.00 6.19
C MET A 565 4.75 17.47 5.92
N ARG A 566 5.00 16.91 4.73
CA ARG A 566 6.33 16.44 4.30
C ARG A 566 7.34 17.60 4.22
N ALA A 567 6.98 18.70 3.58
CA ALA A 567 7.86 19.85 3.40
C ALA A 567 8.28 20.47 4.75
N ARG A 568 7.38 20.48 5.73
CA ARG A 568 7.66 20.95 7.11
C ARG A 568 8.31 19.90 8.00
N LYS A 569 8.54 18.67 7.50
CA LYS A 569 9.07 17.52 8.27
C LYS A 569 8.26 17.20 9.53
N THR A 570 6.94 17.30 9.42
CA THR A 570 5.96 17.04 10.50
C THR A 570 5.22 15.71 10.33
N ALA A 571 5.73 14.84 9.45
CA ALA A 571 5.32 13.46 9.31
C ALA A 571 6.54 12.56 9.09
N TRP A 572 6.57 11.42 9.77
CA TRP A 572 7.56 10.37 9.58
C TRP A 572 6.96 9.24 8.76
N LEU A 573 7.25 9.20 7.47
CA LEU A 573 6.65 8.24 6.53
C LEU A 573 7.61 7.08 6.20
N LYS A 574 8.22 6.49 7.23
CA LYS A 574 9.11 5.33 7.09
C LYS A 574 8.78 4.27 8.15
N THR A 575 8.71 3.01 7.76
CA THR A 575 8.59 1.89 8.70
C THR A 575 9.91 1.57 9.38
N PRO A 576 9.92 0.76 10.47
CA PRO A 576 11.14 0.48 11.24
C PRO A 576 12.29 -0.14 10.42
N ASP A 577 11.97 -0.84 9.34
CA ASP A 577 12.92 -1.41 8.36
C ASP A 577 13.48 -0.36 7.37
N GLY A 578 13.19 0.93 7.58
CA GLY A 578 13.62 2.05 6.73
C GLY A 578 12.80 2.22 5.45
N ARG A 579 11.78 1.37 5.22
CA ARG A 579 10.97 1.44 4.00
C ARG A 579 10.03 2.65 4.02
N ALA A 580 10.00 3.38 2.90
CA ALA A 580 9.06 4.46 2.71
C ALA A 580 7.61 3.96 2.67
N ILE A 581 6.72 4.73 3.29
CA ILE A 581 5.27 4.56 3.20
C ILE A 581 4.63 5.85 2.74
N THR A 582 3.32 5.80 2.54
CA THR A 582 2.51 6.98 2.22
C THR A 582 1.65 7.38 3.42
N PRO A 583 1.09 8.60 3.43
CA PRO A 583 0.14 8.99 4.46
C PRO A 583 -1.07 8.07 4.59
N ALA A 584 -1.50 7.43 3.50
CA ALA A 584 -2.61 6.48 3.51
C ALA A 584 -2.32 5.20 4.31
N ASP A 585 -1.05 4.91 4.61
CA ASP A 585 -0.59 3.75 5.37
C ASP A 585 -0.33 4.09 6.86
N LEU A 586 -0.55 5.34 7.27
CA LEU A 586 -0.44 5.72 8.67
C LEU A 586 -1.54 5.06 9.52
N PRO A 587 -1.24 4.66 10.76
CA PRO A 587 -2.23 4.16 11.70
C PRO A 587 -3.34 5.19 11.94
N ALA A 588 -4.54 4.71 12.18
CA ALA A 588 -5.68 5.58 12.42
C ALA A 588 -5.71 6.09 13.88
N GLN A 589 -5.09 5.41 14.84
CA GLN A 589 -5.20 5.78 16.25
C GLN A 589 -3.87 5.56 16.99
N LEU A 590 -3.72 6.27 18.11
CA LEU A 590 -2.70 5.99 19.12
C LEU A 590 -2.98 4.67 19.84
N GLY A 591 -1.99 4.15 20.56
CA GLY A 591 -2.09 2.89 21.31
C GLY A 591 -1.27 1.76 20.68
N LEU A 592 -0.76 0.87 21.52
CA LEU A 592 0.08 -0.27 21.11
C LEU A 592 -0.70 -1.31 20.30
N SER A 593 -2.01 -1.41 20.53
CA SER A 593 -2.90 -2.32 19.80
C SER A 593 -3.50 -1.71 18.52
N ASN A 594 -3.24 -0.45 18.23
CA ASN A 594 -3.99 0.34 17.25
C ASN A 594 -3.20 0.65 15.97
N GLY A 595 -2.15 -0.13 15.71
CA GLY A 595 -1.42 -0.15 14.43
C GLY A 595 -0.07 0.57 14.43
N LEU A 596 0.28 1.32 15.48
CA LEU A 596 1.64 1.81 15.68
C LEU A 596 2.57 0.62 15.92
N LYS A 597 3.58 0.45 15.07
CA LYS A 597 4.54 -0.65 15.17
C LYS A 597 5.63 -0.35 16.20
N ASP A 598 6.32 -1.39 16.67
CA ASP A 598 7.57 -1.22 17.41
C ASP A 598 8.73 -0.91 16.46
N ASP A 599 9.49 0.12 16.80
CA ASP A 599 10.79 0.44 16.23
C ASP A 599 11.85 0.32 17.34
N ALA A 600 12.59 -0.79 17.30
CA ALA A 600 13.63 -1.10 18.28
C ALA A 600 14.81 -0.12 18.23
N TYR A 601 15.12 0.47 17.08
CA TYR A 601 16.10 1.54 17.01
C TYR A 601 15.53 2.79 17.68
N ARG A 602 14.28 3.16 17.42
CA ARG A 602 13.64 4.29 18.12
C ARG A 602 13.64 4.10 19.64
N SER A 603 13.49 2.87 20.13
CA SER A 603 13.66 2.52 21.55
C SER A 603 15.10 2.70 22.03
N LEU A 604 16.09 2.15 21.30
CA LEU A 604 17.52 2.34 21.59
C LEU A 604 17.88 3.83 21.74
N LEU A 605 17.45 4.66 20.78
CA LEU A 605 17.78 6.08 20.76
C LEU A 605 17.16 6.86 21.92
N TYR A 606 16.04 6.39 22.49
CA TYR A 606 15.52 6.98 23.73
C TYR A 606 16.49 6.80 24.92
N PHE A 607 17.16 5.65 24.98
CA PHE A 607 18.10 5.34 26.06
C PHE A 607 19.50 5.93 25.86
N THR A 608 19.88 6.33 24.64
CA THR A 608 21.14 7.05 24.39
C THR A 608 21.06 8.56 24.73
N ARG A 609 19.85 9.08 24.99
CA ARG A 609 19.64 10.48 25.39
C ARG A 609 20.30 10.79 26.73
N GLY A 610 21.07 11.88 26.78
CA GLY A 610 21.92 12.26 27.91
C GLY A 610 23.27 11.53 27.94
N ILE A 611 23.51 10.60 27.02
CA ILE A 611 24.74 9.80 26.94
C ILE A 611 25.51 10.15 25.67
N GLY A 612 24.91 9.92 24.49
CA GLY A 612 25.50 10.23 23.18
C GLY A 612 25.03 11.57 22.59
N TYR A 613 23.82 12.00 22.94
CA TYR A 613 23.23 13.27 22.50
C TYR A 613 22.28 13.83 23.55
N ASP A 614 22.03 15.14 23.53
CA ASP A 614 21.01 15.83 24.32
C ASP A 614 19.86 16.30 23.42
N GLN A 615 18.67 16.49 24.00
CA GLN A 615 17.59 17.13 23.26
C GLN A 615 17.95 18.61 23.00
N PRO A 616 18.05 19.06 21.73
CA PRO A 616 18.38 20.45 21.43
C PRO A 616 17.28 21.41 21.93
N ALA A 617 17.66 22.63 22.31
CA ALA A 617 16.71 23.67 22.74
C ALA A 617 15.67 24.01 21.65
N THR A 618 16.12 24.06 20.39
CA THR A 618 15.25 24.06 19.20
C THR A 618 15.24 22.65 18.61
N GLY A 619 14.44 21.77 19.20
CA GLY A 619 14.29 20.40 18.72
C GLY A 619 13.64 20.32 17.34
N THR A 620 14.08 19.37 16.52
CA THR A 620 13.33 18.92 15.35
C THR A 620 12.33 17.84 15.75
N GLU A 621 11.19 17.80 15.09
CA GLU A 621 10.29 16.65 15.16
C GLU A 621 11.06 15.40 14.70
N PHE A 622 10.74 14.24 15.30
CA PHE A 622 11.35 12.94 14.99
C PHE A 622 12.89 12.85 15.19
N LEU A 623 13.48 13.67 16.07
CA LEU A 623 14.92 13.69 16.38
C LEU A 623 15.56 12.30 16.50
N GLU A 624 15.00 11.41 17.32
CA GLU A 624 15.52 10.04 17.51
C GLU A 624 15.44 9.19 16.24
N PHE A 625 14.44 9.39 15.39
CA PHE A 625 14.32 8.64 14.14
C PHE A 625 15.40 9.03 13.14
N TYR A 626 15.82 10.30 13.12
CA TYR A 626 16.95 10.71 12.28
C TYR A 626 18.27 10.12 12.76
N TRP A 627 18.50 10.06 14.07
CA TRP A 627 19.65 9.35 14.63
C TRP A 627 19.57 7.84 14.34
N ALA A 628 18.39 7.23 14.41
CA ALA A 628 18.17 5.83 14.03
C ALA A 628 18.47 5.57 12.55
N GLU A 629 18.04 6.45 11.65
CA GLU A 629 18.33 6.39 10.22
C GLU A 629 19.83 6.49 9.96
N TRP A 630 20.50 7.46 10.60
CA TRP A 630 21.94 7.64 10.50
C TRP A 630 22.72 6.40 11.00
N LEU A 631 22.34 5.87 12.15
CA LEU A 631 23.01 4.73 12.79
C LEU A 631 22.94 3.45 11.92
N GLN A 632 21.84 3.27 11.19
CA GLN A 632 21.63 2.14 10.28
C GLN A 632 22.36 2.31 8.93
N ALA A 633 22.59 3.55 8.51
CA ALA A 633 23.21 3.86 7.23
C ALA A 633 24.71 3.55 7.20
N SER A 634 25.27 3.46 5.99
CA SER A 634 26.72 3.37 5.80
C SER A 634 27.39 4.72 6.14
N PRO A 635 28.57 4.74 6.78
CA PRO A 635 29.43 3.60 7.11
C PRO A 635 29.11 2.88 8.42
N GLN A 636 28.25 3.43 9.29
CA GLN A 636 27.99 2.89 10.64
C GLN A 636 27.46 1.46 10.58
N ASN A 637 26.51 1.18 9.67
CA ASN A 637 25.92 -0.15 9.44
C ASN A 637 25.52 -0.87 10.74
N PHE A 638 25.14 -0.13 11.78
CA PHE A 638 24.93 -0.68 13.12
C PHE A 638 23.80 -1.70 13.08
N LYS A 639 24.08 -2.94 13.51
CA LYS A 639 23.10 -4.03 13.50
C LYS A 639 22.61 -4.29 14.90
N LEU A 640 21.41 -3.81 15.22
CA LEU A 640 20.79 -4.04 16.52
C LEU A 640 20.53 -5.54 16.78
N SER A 641 20.38 -6.34 15.72
CA SER A 641 20.28 -7.80 15.79
C SER A 641 21.54 -8.49 16.34
N ALA A 642 22.66 -7.79 16.49
CA ALA A 642 23.86 -8.31 17.16
C ALA A 642 23.73 -8.33 18.69
N TYR A 643 22.65 -7.76 19.24
CA TYR A 643 22.41 -7.65 20.68
C TYR A 643 21.11 -8.33 21.09
N THR A 644 21.09 -8.87 22.31
CA THR A 644 19.91 -9.47 22.92
C THR A 644 19.17 -8.41 23.74
N LEU A 645 18.18 -7.75 23.16
CA LEU A 645 17.50 -6.60 23.81
C LEU A 645 16.61 -6.99 25.01
N THR A 646 16.41 -8.28 25.26
CA THR A 646 15.75 -8.80 26.46
C THR A 646 16.71 -9.01 27.63
N ASP A 647 18.02 -8.94 27.38
CA ASP A 647 19.07 -9.04 28.40
C ASP A 647 19.62 -7.64 28.73
N ALA A 648 19.67 -7.30 30.01
CA ALA A 648 20.04 -5.96 30.45
C ALA A 648 21.50 -5.61 30.09
N ALA A 649 22.43 -6.56 30.23
CA ALA A 649 23.83 -6.32 29.93
C ALA A 649 24.05 -6.14 28.42
N SER A 650 23.45 -6.98 27.59
CA SER A 650 23.52 -6.88 26.14
C SER A 650 22.85 -5.61 25.62
N TYR A 651 21.72 -5.19 26.19
CA TYR A 651 21.07 -3.93 25.79
C TYR A 651 21.89 -2.70 26.21
N LEU A 652 22.49 -2.70 27.40
CA LEU A 652 23.45 -1.66 27.79
C LEU A 652 24.63 -1.57 26.82
N GLN A 653 25.18 -2.70 26.37
CA GLN A 653 26.24 -2.71 25.35
C GLN A 653 25.79 -2.07 24.03
N ALA A 654 24.55 -2.32 23.59
CA ALA A 654 23.99 -1.67 22.41
C ALA A 654 23.89 -0.14 22.58
N ILE A 655 23.42 0.31 23.74
CA ILE A 655 23.30 1.74 24.10
C ILE A 655 24.67 2.41 24.12
N GLN A 656 25.67 1.75 24.72
CA GLN A 656 27.04 2.24 24.77
C GLN A 656 27.65 2.36 23.37
N ALA A 657 27.55 1.30 22.56
CA ALA A 657 28.10 1.27 21.22
C ALA A 657 27.46 2.35 20.32
N ALA A 658 26.13 2.48 20.36
CA ALA A 658 25.42 3.52 19.61
C ALA A 658 25.82 4.93 20.08
N SER A 659 25.94 5.15 21.39
CA SER A 659 26.33 6.45 21.94
C SER A 659 27.76 6.83 21.54
N ASN A 660 28.70 5.88 21.56
CA ASN A 660 30.08 6.12 21.13
C ASN A 660 30.15 6.53 19.66
N LEU A 661 29.39 5.87 18.78
CA LEU A 661 29.29 6.27 17.37
C LEU A 661 28.81 7.72 17.23
N MET A 662 27.81 8.17 18.02
CA MET A 662 27.35 9.56 17.99
C MET A 662 28.45 10.55 18.41
N LEU A 663 29.18 10.23 19.49
CA LEU A 663 30.26 11.08 20.01
C LEU A 663 31.44 11.19 19.03
N GLU A 664 31.73 10.11 18.31
CA GLU A 664 32.81 10.05 17.30
C GLU A 664 32.43 10.71 15.97
N THR A 665 31.13 10.96 15.74
CA THR A 665 30.64 11.53 14.49
C THR A 665 31.17 12.95 14.28
N PRO A 666 31.75 13.32 13.12
CA PRO A 666 32.16 14.68 12.86
C PRO A 666 31.02 15.69 13.02
N ASP A 667 31.31 16.86 13.59
CA ASP A 667 30.29 17.85 13.96
C ASP A 667 29.44 18.32 12.76
N ALA A 668 30.05 18.40 11.57
CA ALA A 668 29.41 18.83 10.33
C ALA A 668 28.60 17.71 9.63
N THR A 669 28.64 16.47 10.11
CA THR A 669 27.92 15.35 9.49
C THR A 669 26.41 15.57 9.60
N VAL A 670 25.71 15.53 8.47
CA VAL A 670 24.24 15.56 8.45
C VAL A 670 23.70 14.24 9.00
N ILE A 671 22.77 14.33 9.95
CA ILE A 671 22.20 13.14 10.62
C ILE A 671 20.91 12.72 9.89
N GLY A 672 20.98 11.56 9.22
CA GLY A 672 19.85 11.00 8.48
C GLY A 672 19.28 11.99 7.47
N SER A 673 17.96 11.98 7.30
CA SER A 673 17.23 12.90 6.42
C SER A 673 16.81 14.22 7.10
N SER A 674 17.37 14.54 8.27
CA SER A 674 17.03 15.75 9.04
C SER A 674 17.43 17.04 8.33
N GLY A 675 18.48 17.02 7.50
CA GLY A 675 19.11 18.24 6.97
C GLY A 675 19.85 19.07 8.02
N LEU A 676 20.00 18.54 9.24
CA LEU A 676 20.71 19.16 10.36
C LEU A 676 22.00 18.37 10.64
N ASN A 677 23.04 19.09 11.05
CA ASN A 677 24.31 18.47 11.41
C ASN A 677 24.30 17.87 12.83
N ALA A 678 25.34 17.11 13.19
CA ALA A 678 25.42 16.40 14.46
C ALA A 678 25.25 17.32 15.68
N VAL A 679 25.86 18.51 15.65
CA VAL A 679 25.75 19.50 16.74
C VAL A 679 24.33 20.03 16.87
N GLN A 680 23.70 20.39 15.75
CA GLN A 680 22.29 20.82 15.72
C GLN A 680 21.33 19.71 16.19
N MET A 681 21.72 18.45 15.98
CA MET A 681 21.01 17.25 16.41
C MET A 681 21.37 16.83 17.85
N GLY A 682 22.11 17.67 18.56
CA GLY A 682 22.36 17.54 20.00
C GLY A 682 23.52 16.64 20.37
N LYS A 683 24.40 16.28 19.43
CA LYS A 683 25.61 15.49 19.72
C LYS A 683 26.34 16.04 20.96
N ARG A 684 26.69 15.16 21.89
CA ARG A 684 27.50 15.50 23.06
C ARG A 684 28.99 15.45 22.74
N THR A 685 29.80 16.09 23.58
CA THR A 685 31.27 16.07 23.47
C THR A 685 31.90 14.95 24.28
N SER A 686 31.17 14.34 25.22
CA SER A 686 31.66 13.26 26.06
C SER A 686 30.55 12.30 26.50
N PHE A 687 30.96 11.06 26.79
CA PHE A 687 30.09 10.00 27.29
C PHE A 687 29.74 10.24 28.76
N ASP A 688 28.46 10.17 29.11
CA ASP A 688 27.98 10.30 30.49
C ASP A 688 27.86 8.93 31.17
N ASN A 689 28.90 8.56 31.94
CA ASN A 689 28.93 7.30 32.68
C ASN A 689 27.88 7.21 33.79
N THR A 690 27.49 8.33 34.40
CA THR A 690 26.49 8.35 35.47
C THR A 690 25.12 8.04 34.89
N THR A 691 24.71 8.79 33.86
CA THR A 691 23.44 8.56 33.17
C THR A 691 23.35 7.14 32.61
N TYR A 692 24.44 6.63 32.03
CA TYR A 692 24.53 5.26 31.52
C TYR A 692 24.34 4.20 32.61
N THR A 693 25.04 4.33 33.74
CA THR A 693 24.95 3.37 34.87
C THR A 693 23.55 3.37 35.48
N ASP A 694 22.93 4.56 35.59
CA ASP A 694 21.61 4.71 36.18
C ASP A 694 20.50 4.00 35.38
N LEU A 695 20.69 3.78 34.07
CA LEU A 695 19.69 3.13 33.20
C LEU A 695 19.22 1.77 33.73
N ASN A 696 20.13 0.99 34.33
CA ASN A 696 19.86 -0.38 34.77
C ASN A 696 19.79 -0.52 36.31
N THR A 697 19.57 0.60 37.03
CA THR A 697 19.33 0.52 38.47
C THR A 697 18.07 -0.33 38.74
N PRO A 698 18.10 -1.35 39.62
CA PRO A 698 17.01 -2.32 39.79
C PRO A 698 15.64 -1.70 40.12
N VAL A 699 14.55 -2.35 39.69
CA VAL A 699 13.16 -1.92 39.93
C VAL A 699 12.76 -1.82 41.40
N SER A 700 13.49 -2.50 42.30
CA SER A 700 13.31 -2.43 43.76
C SER A 700 13.99 -1.24 44.42
N ALA A 701 14.86 -0.51 43.71
CA ALA A 701 15.55 0.65 44.23
C ALA A 701 14.58 1.84 44.41
N THR A 702 15.00 2.85 45.18
CA THR A 702 14.22 4.08 45.39
C THR A 702 14.11 4.94 44.12
N LYS A 703 15.10 4.84 43.23
CA LYS A 703 15.12 5.48 41.91
C LYS A 703 15.54 4.45 40.84
N PRO A 704 14.62 3.57 40.40
CA PRO A 704 14.98 2.59 39.40
C PRO A 704 15.28 3.23 38.04
N GLY A 705 16.11 2.53 37.28
CA GLY A 705 16.55 2.93 35.96
C GLY A 705 15.48 2.72 34.89
N LYS A 706 15.53 3.53 33.84
CA LYS A 706 14.55 3.48 32.75
C LYS A 706 14.57 2.13 32.01
N LEU A 707 15.76 1.57 31.77
CA LEU A 707 15.92 0.29 31.09
C LEU A 707 15.44 -0.87 31.98
N ALA A 708 15.77 -0.85 33.27
CA ALA A 708 15.30 -1.87 34.22
C ALA A 708 13.78 -1.98 34.26
N TYR A 709 13.07 -0.84 34.23
CA TYR A 709 11.62 -0.79 34.11
C TYR A 709 11.11 -1.38 32.79
N ALA A 710 11.68 -0.96 31.65
CA ALA A 710 11.26 -1.46 30.34
C ALA A 710 11.40 -2.99 30.24
N LEU A 711 12.52 -3.54 30.72
CA LEU A 711 12.76 -4.99 30.75
C LEU A 711 11.83 -5.73 31.70
N SER A 712 11.57 -5.17 32.89
CA SER A 712 10.61 -5.74 33.84
C SER A 712 9.20 -5.86 33.25
N TRP A 713 8.73 -4.82 32.55
CA TRP A 713 7.42 -4.87 31.91
C TRP A 713 7.37 -5.85 30.75
N ARG A 714 8.41 -5.88 29.92
CA ARG A 714 8.52 -6.85 28.82
C ARG A 714 8.50 -8.29 29.32
N ALA A 715 9.21 -8.58 30.41
CA ALA A 715 9.17 -9.88 31.06
C ALA A 715 7.76 -10.23 31.57
N ALA A 716 7.05 -9.26 32.15
CA ALA A 716 5.68 -9.45 32.60
C ALA A 716 4.68 -9.70 31.45
N LEU A 717 4.92 -9.12 30.26
CA LEU A 717 4.13 -9.41 29.06
C LEU A 717 4.41 -10.81 28.52
N ALA A 718 5.67 -11.26 28.53
CA ALA A 718 6.05 -12.58 28.03
C ALA A 718 5.58 -13.74 28.93
N ALA A 719 5.25 -13.45 30.20
CA ALA A 719 4.72 -14.44 31.15
C ALA A 719 3.20 -14.65 31.04
N LYS A 720 2.50 -13.84 30.24
CA LYS A 720 1.07 -13.96 29.93
C LYS A 720 0.89 -14.70 28.61
#